data_AF-A0A370LS72-F1
#
_entry.id   AF-A0A370LS72-F1
#
_cell.length_a   1.000
_cell.length_b   1.000
_cell.length_c   1.000
_cell.angle_alpha   90.00
_cell.angle_beta   90.00
_cell.angle_gamma   90.00
#
_symmetry.space_group_name_H-M   'P 1'
#
loop_
_entity.id
_entity.type
_entity.pdbx_description
1 polymer ?
#
loop_
_entity_poly.entity_id
_entity_poly.type
_entity_poly.pdbx_seq_one_letter_code
_entity_poly.pdbx_strand_id
1 'polypeptide(L)'
;MTAKYLSENPTIADQVIFELKTPDADGCFADDPYKVDEVKIYYIQRSYGGTNYSQYNKKIYDETLKAQLDEAIELACASPTDENLAEVEKLRTQLDVSATTETFYYSNAEVVAVFGNDDTPAWLAATPESPDNSLVNIDEDVDGNAQYGHFELTWSPDGMREGDYFICWTWTPLLAGDSLCDSMQFTLSGSTLITTSIPTHFTNPEKYQILSERYLPEMFKLHLSNTDLTPEVLQEFNAAISKGFTFVEDFANQIIDLIDANAVHESLLPLLGNLFNIQLKSTDPTLWRRQIKNAVPLYKKKGTYGGLVEALNQIGVKLGRFAQLWQVISKYTYQEAFIVGNSDAFVLSRTALLPVDTNNFELYKRNVNSDTWTTLDATYVSLENDADDVTTMTWTHSSSLSVGDELRVVYEVVNVPNSSEQTIEDYVRALPLADQRDEQDQEYPLKNWNVRVIEDDDPLLDTVLVDKHQYHSPLIYGQVRTEFPYSENIYNMDEYNGSIRDSSNPCDIGKDFLDGCSGCIGSKFVVDLEIDNISHDRILEATNVIQEYVPFHAVLHSMNLSGTMDDLVMPPLESFDILINVKGNEFTVAGGQTIFNRTMQEGAEFKRNELANMTTAVSSGSATAYNENVILFSPDARLDTLPIDPDSTYTYLEVLAPSSNAGEYGVENAYRNHISIVSGSPTEPLDQSAFTFRLSNERASKATATIYQDDLFKFSDSAFSFWAESIKTQWDVDNDVSYTGDPWVVNIPAYADEYEILNILSDGTLVLADPSKTLPTSNTSGITYTLKDDSANIINSGSTGSLTVSRRGRVDLGSSVSIRGSTVTFSNTEDFFDSYHEYGQNHYVKYGGTQYAFNGLVPDSTSQFYISGYTGGDVVGSASIEIYQRLVNNKKGYFHYTGLKIVTSVDHEVGLQINNGDNADSLYPAVDSGGSPYTLQLENDKYKESFLVLIGTDYYAISRIDGANIWLSGPDKEWLTTGTAISYDILQYIKQDFSVEERDYPPMPGHDFSFIDRRSEDITSYTTETEVPIEALSASAEEPAPEEELTELTALAAALNSSKKGESLEMINQKETKTFSIKVR
;
A
#
# COMPACT_ATOMS: atom_id res chain seq x y z
N MET A 1 3.37 32.87 3.26
CA MET A 1 4.25 32.75 2.10
C MET A 1 4.86 34.10 1.84
N THR A 2 6.16 34.15 1.53
CA THR A 2 6.81 35.38 1.07
C THR A 2 6.76 35.37 -0.45
N ALA A 3 6.39 36.49 -1.08
CA ALA A 3 6.41 36.58 -2.54
C ALA A 3 7.85 36.81 -3.01
N LYS A 4 8.29 36.04 -4.00
CA LYS A 4 9.66 36.08 -4.54
C LYS A 4 9.65 36.03 -6.05
N TYR A 5 10.56 36.77 -6.65
CA TYR A 5 10.86 36.68 -8.07
C TYR A 5 11.72 35.44 -8.37
N LEU A 6 11.72 34.99 -9.63
CA LEU A 6 12.57 33.89 -10.07
C LEU A 6 14.07 34.11 -9.80
N SER A 7 14.52 35.37 -9.85
CA SER A 7 15.91 35.77 -9.55
C SER A 7 16.31 35.53 -8.07
N GLU A 8 15.34 35.34 -7.18
CA GLU A 8 15.55 35.13 -5.75
C GLU A 8 15.53 33.63 -5.36
N ASN A 9 15.57 32.72 -6.32
CA ASN A 9 15.54 31.26 -6.14
C ASN A 9 14.35 30.80 -5.26
N PRO A 10 13.11 30.92 -5.75
CA PRO A 10 11.92 30.59 -4.96
C PRO A 10 11.85 29.10 -4.61
N THR A 11 11.24 28.82 -3.45
CA THR A 11 10.97 27.45 -2.97
C THR A 11 9.50 27.09 -3.16
N ILE A 12 9.13 25.82 -3.03
CA ILE A 12 7.71 25.39 -3.09
C ILE A 12 6.79 26.04 -2.02
N ALA A 13 7.34 26.75 -1.02
CA ALA A 13 6.57 27.47 0.02
C ALA A 13 6.47 28.98 -0.18
N ASP A 14 7.14 29.49 -1.21
CA ASP A 14 7.11 30.89 -1.58
C ASP A 14 6.04 31.11 -2.65
N GLN A 15 5.46 32.30 -2.67
CA GLN A 15 4.59 32.70 -3.76
C GLN A 15 5.49 33.18 -4.89
N VAL A 16 5.43 32.53 -6.05
CA VAL A 16 6.31 32.79 -7.19
C VAL A 16 5.70 33.89 -8.04
N ILE A 17 6.45 34.97 -8.24
CA ILE A 17 6.09 36.05 -9.17
C ILE A 17 6.87 35.84 -10.47
N PHE A 18 6.14 35.74 -11.58
CA PHE A 18 6.68 35.67 -12.93
C PHE A 18 6.46 37.00 -13.65
N GLU A 19 7.53 37.51 -14.28
CA GLU A 19 7.43 38.61 -15.23
C GLU A 19 7.27 38.02 -16.64
N LEU A 20 6.09 38.19 -17.23
CA LEU A 20 5.75 37.74 -18.57
C LEU A 20 5.83 38.93 -19.53
N LYS A 21 6.62 38.78 -20.59
CA LYS A 21 6.77 39.80 -21.63
C LYS A 21 5.96 39.39 -22.86
N THR A 22 5.23 40.34 -23.43
CA THR A 22 4.40 40.13 -24.62
C THR A 22 4.70 41.19 -25.69
N PRO A 23 5.84 41.09 -26.39
CA PRO A 23 6.16 42.01 -27.46
C PRO A 23 5.16 41.89 -28.63
N ASP A 24 5.09 42.93 -29.45
CA ASP A 24 4.37 42.90 -30.72
C ASP A 24 5.09 42.03 -31.77
N ALA A 25 4.50 41.93 -32.97
CA ALA A 25 5.06 41.13 -34.07
C ALA A 25 6.45 41.60 -34.53
N ASP A 26 6.80 42.87 -34.28
CA ASP A 26 8.09 43.46 -34.63
C ASP A 26 9.13 43.31 -33.49
N GLY A 27 8.72 42.79 -32.32
CA GLY A 27 9.56 42.63 -31.15
C GLY A 27 9.64 43.88 -30.27
N CYS A 28 8.80 44.90 -30.52
CA CYS A 28 8.72 46.13 -29.75
C CYS A 28 7.62 46.04 -28.67
N PHE A 29 7.72 46.90 -27.65
CA PHE A 29 6.71 47.08 -26.59
C PHE A 29 5.94 48.39 -26.81
N ALA A 30 5.34 48.54 -28.00
CA ALA A 30 4.68 49.79 -28.40
C ALA A 30 3.26 49.95 -27.84
N ASP A 31 2.53 48.83 -27.67
CA ASP A 31 1.16 48.76 -27.15
C ASP A 31 0.96 47.44 -26.38
N ASP A 32 -0.04 47.38 -25.49
CA ASP A 32 -0.46 46.13 -24.84
C ASP A 32 -1.10 45.17 -25.84
N PRO A 33 -0.99 43.84 -25.63
CA PRO A 33 -1.63 42.87 -26.51
C PRO A 33 -3.16 43.01 -26.50
N TYR A 34 -3.85 42.49 -27.52
CA TYR A 34 -5.31 42.43 -27.50
C TYR A 34 -5.82 41.48 -26.41
N LYS A 35 -5.16 40.31 -26.26
CA LYS A 35 -5.42 39.34 -25.18
C LYS A 35 -4.18 38.49 -24.89
N VAL A 36 -4.06 38.06 -23.64
CA VAL A 36 -3.21 36.92 -23.25
C VAL A 36 -4.13 35.70 -23.23
N ASP A 37 -3.88 34.75 -24.13
CA ASP A 37 -4.76 33.62 -24.40
C ASP A 37 -4.73 32.62 -23.24
N GLU A 38 -3.57 32.01 -22.99
CA GLU A 38 -3.39 30.98 -21.99
C GLU A 38 -1.98 31.02 -21.39
N VAL A 39 -1.86 30.79 -20.08
CA VAL A 39 -0.59 30.57 -19.39
C VAL A 39 -0.61 29.20 -18.72
N LYS A 40 0.33 28.31 -19.07
CA LYS A 40 0.45 26.95 -18.54
C LYS A 40 1.77 26.75 -17.82
N ILE A 41 1.71 26.17 -16.62
CA ILE A 41 2.90 25.71 -15.88
C ILE A 41 2.94 24.19 -15.93
N TYR A 42 4.11 23.64 -16.26
CA TYR A 42 4.38 22.21 -16.35
C TYR A 42 5.43 21.79 -15.32
N TYR A 43 5.21 20.68 -14.63
CA TYR A 43 6.20 19.97 -13.82
C TYR A 43 6.93 18.93 -14.65
N ILE A 44 8.25 18.92 -14.57
CA ILE A 44 9.10 18.03 -15.35
C ILE A 44 9.46 16.81 -14.50
N GLN A 45 8.92 15.65 -14.87
CA GLN A 45 9.32 14.38 -14.27
C GLN A 45 10.60 13.86 -14.92
N ARG A 46 11.54 13.42 -14.09
CA ARG A 46 12.77 12.75 -14.54
C ARG A 46 12.85 11.35 -13.95
N SER A 47 13.18 10.38 -14.79
CA SER A 47 13.49 9.03 -14.34
C SER A 47 15.01 8.89 -14.18
N TYR A 48 15.49 8.79 -12.95
CA TYR A 48 16.94 8.61 -12.68
C TYR A 48 17.43 7.17 -12.94
N GLY A 49 16.51 6.20 -13.08
CA GLY A 49 16.80 4.80 -13.37
C GLY A 49 16.12 4.25 -14.63
N GLY A 50 15.46 5.12 -15.41
CA GLY A 50 14.74 4.78 -16.64
C GLY A 50 15.08 5.74 -17.78
N THR A 51 14.54 5.49 -18.98
CA THR A 51 14.74 6.32 -20.17
C THR A 51 13.87 7.58 -20.12
N ASN A 52 14.49 8.75 -20.29
CA ASN A 52 13.81 10.03 -20.50
C ASN A 52 13.54 10.19 -22.01
N TYR A 53 12.27 10.21 -22.44
CA TYR A 53 11.89 10.16 -23.86
C TYR A 53 11.68 11.54 -24.51
N SER A 54 11.51 12.58 -23.70
CA SER A 54 11.20 13.93 -24.17
C SER A 54 12.41 14.83 -23.96
N GLN A 55 12.57 15.83 -24.83
CA GLN A 55 13.67 16.78 -24.77
C GLN A 55 13.16 18.21 -24.85
N TYR A 56 13.87 19.12 -24.20
CA TYR A 56 13.69 20.56 -24.36
C TYR A 56 15.06 21.20 -24.59
N ASN A 57 15.12 22.10 -25.57
CA ASN A 57 16.34 22.78 -25.96
C ASN A 57 16.36 24.17 -25.33
N LYS A 58 17.28 24.39 -24.38
CA LYS A 58 17.58 25.72 -23.85
C LYS A 58 18.63 26.37 -24.74
N LYS A 59 18.27 27.43 -25.45
CA LYS A 59 19.24 28.26 -26.17
C LYS A 59 19.93 29.21 -25.17
N ILE A 60 21.23 29.07 -25.01
CA ILE A 60 22.10 30.00 -24.28
C ILE A 60 22.69 30.97 -25.30
N TYR A 61 22.22 32.20 -25.24
CA TYR A 61 22.68 33.29 -26.11
C TYR A 61 23.92 33.97 -25.52
N ASP A 62 24.83 34.44 -26.37
CA ASP A 62 25.96 35.28 -25.96
C ASP A 62 25.42 36.61 -25.38
N GLU A 63 25.65 36.86 -24.09
CA GLU A 63 25.14 38.04 -23.39
C GLU A 63 25.63 39.36 -24.02
N THR A 64 26.81 39.36 -24.65
CA THR A 64 27.36 40.55 -25.30
C THR A 64 26.59 40.89 -26.57
N LEU A 65 26.29 39.88 -27.38
CA LEU A 65 25.50 40.03 -28.60
C LEU A 65 24.02 40.31 -28.28
N LYS A 66 23.50 39.74 -27.19
CA LYS A 66 22.15 40.01 -26.71
C LYS A 66 22.00 41.46 -26.27
N ALA A 67 22.95 42.00 -25.49
CA ALA A 67 22.94 43.41 -25.11
C ALA A 67 23.05 44.35 -26.32
N GLN A 68 23.84 43.99 -27.33
CA GLN A 68 23.93 44.74 -28.60
C GLN A 68 22.63 44.69 -29.40
N LEU A 69 21.94 43.54 -29.42
CA LEU A 69 20.64 43.39 -30.05
C LEU A 69 19.58 44.22 -29.32
N ASP A 70 19.56 44.19 -27.98
CA ASP A 70 18.62 44.97 -27.17
C ASP A 70 18.81 46.48 -27.40
N GLU A 71 20.06 46.97 -27.47
CA GLU A 71 20.37 48.38 -27.81
C GLU A 71 19.94 48.73 -29.24
N ALA A 72 20.12 47.81 -30.21
CA ALA A 72 19.69 48.00 -31.58
C ALA A 72 18.16 47.99 -31.73
N ILE A 73 17.45 47.14 -30.97
CA ILE A 73 15.99 47.11 -30.92
C ILE A 73 15.47 48.42 -30.32
N GLU A 74 16.05 48.90 -29.22
CA GLU A 74 15.67 50.18 -28.62
C GLU A 74 15.83 51.34 -29.62
N LEU A 75 16.93 51.35 -30.38
CA LEU A 75 17.18 52.34 -31.44
C LEU A 75 16.21 52.20 -32.62
N ALA A 76 15.86 50.98 -33.01
CA ALA A 76 14.92 50.69 -34.10
C ALA A 76 13.48 51.06 -33.72
N CYS A 77 13.03 50.74 -32.51
CA CYS A 77 11.72 51.14 -32.00
C CYS A 77 11.64 52.67 -31.82
N ALA A 78 12.73 53.35 -31.46
CA ALA A 78 12.78 54.82 -31.38
C ALA A 78 12.84 55.51 -32.75
N SER A 79 13.41 54.86 -33.78
CA SER A 79 13.58 55.40 -35.13
C SER A 79 13.64 54.28 -36.18
N PRO A 80 12.48 53.84 -36.72
CA PRO A 80 12.39 52.70 -37.62
C PRO A 80 12.84 53.10 -39.04
N THR A 81 14.15 53.20 -39.23
CA THR A 81 14.76 53.33 -40.55
C THR A 81 15.14 51.95 -41.09
N ASP A 82 15.12 51.78 -42.42
CA ASP A 82 15.51 50.52 -43.07
C ASP A 82 16.92 50.04 -42.63
N GLU A 83 17.81 50.97 -42.29
CA GLU A 83 19.18 50.70 -41.84
C GLU A 83 19.21 50.14 -40.40
N ASN A 84 18.38 50.69 -39.49
CA ASN A 84 18.28 50.20 -38.11
C ASN A 84 17.56 48.83 -38.04
N LEU A 85 16.52 48.62 -38.86
CA LEU A 85 15.82 47.34 -38.95
C LEU A 85 16.72 46.24 -39.50
N ALA A 86 17.53 46.54 -40.53
CA ALA A 86 18.51 45.61 -41.07
C ALA A 86 19.64 45.28 -40.07
N GLU A 87 20.01 46.23 -39.21
CA GLU A 87 20.99 46.01 -38.14
C GLU A 87 20.44 45.10 -37.04
N VAL A 88 19.18 45.29 -36.63
CA VAL A 88 18.47 44.38 -35.72
C VAL A 88 18.40 42.97 -36.31
N GLU A 89 17.98 42.82 -37.57
CA GLU A 89 17.86 41.52 -38.23
C GLU A 89 19.22 40.80 -38.35
N LYS A 90 20.28 41.56 -38.66
CA LYS A 90 21.65 41.05 -38.69
C LYS A 90 22.12 40.58 -37.31
N LEU A 91 21.91 41.38 -36.26
CA LEU A 91 22.30 41.03 -34.89
C LEU A 91 21.47 39.84 -34.37
N ARG A 92 20.18 39.76 -34.71
CA ARG A 92 19.30 38.63 -34.39
C ARG A 92 19.79 37.35 -35.04
N THR A 93 20.14 37.41 -36.33
CA THR A 93 20.75 36.28 -37.05
C THR A 93 22.09 35.86 -36.45
N GLN A 94 22.93 36.83 -36.05
CA GLN A 94 24.22 36.55 -35.40
C GLN A 94 24.03 35.93 -34.01
N LEU A 95 23.04 36.38 -33.26
CA LEU A 95 22.68 35.86 -31.93
C LEU A 95 22.13 34.44 -32.03
N ASP A 96 21.29 34.15 -33.02
CA ASP A 96 20.77 32.80 -33.26
C ASP A 96 21.86 31.82 -33.72
N VAL A 97 22.84 32.30 -34.51
CA VAL A 97 23.99 31.49 -34.94
C VAL A 97 25.00 31.27 -33.81
N SER A 98 25.14 32.22 -32.87
CA SER A 98 26.03 32.09 -31.72
C SER A 98 25.40 31.34 -30.54
N ALA A 99 24.09 31.11 -30.56
CA ALA A 99 23.37 30.42 -29.51
C ALA A 99 23.88 28.99 -29.33
N THR A 100 24.37 28.68 -28.13
CA THR A 100 24.69 27.30 -27.75
C THR A 100 23.42 26.63 -27.23
N THR A 101 23.11 25.43 -27.72
CA THR A 101 21.89 24.73 -27.31
C THR A 101 22.23 23.68 -26.27
N GLU A 102 21.64 23.79 -25.08
CA GLU A 102 21.66 22.73 -24.06
C GLU A 102 20.36 21.94 -24.13
N THR A 103 20.49 20.64 -24.42
CA THR A 103 19.33 19.74 -24.47
C THR A 103 19.10 19.11 -23.10
N PHE A 104 17.93 19.36 -22.53
CA PHE A 104 17.46 18.76 -21.27
C PHE A 104 16.49 17.62 -21.56
N TYR A 105 16.84 16.40 -21.14
CA TYR A 105 15.98 15.23 -21.27
C TYR A 105 15.09 15.03 -20.05
N TYR A 106 13.82 14.71 -20.26
CA TYR A 106 12.82 14.41 -19.23
C TYR A 106 11.88 13.27 -19.64
N SER A 107 11.23 12.62 -18.68
CA SER A 107 10.36 11.47 -18.95
C SER A 107 8.94 11.88 -19.31
N ASN A 108 8.41 12.90 -18.64
CA ASN A 108 7.07 13.44 -18.88
C ASN A 108 6.97 14.89 -18.38
N ALA A 109 6.11 15.70 -18.99
CA ALA A 109 5.78 17.05 -18.53
C ALA A 109 4.30 17.08 -18.16
N GLU A 110 4.01 17.28 -16.88
CA GLU A 110 2.65 17.26 -16.33
C GLU A 110 2.17 18.69 -16.11
N VAL A 111 0.98 19.04 -16.63
CA VAL A 111 0.40 20.37 -16.42
C VAL A 111 0.00 20.51 -14.94
N VAL A 112 0.60 21.47 -14.24
CA VAL A 112 0.32 21.73 -12.82
C VAL A 112 -0.56 22.96 -12.59
N ALA A 113 -0.55 23.93 -13.51
CA ALA A 113 -1.44 25.09 -13.46
C ALA A 113 -1.79 25.57 -14.87
N VAL A 114 -3.03 26.05 -15.05
CA VAL A 114 -3.52 26.66 -16.29
C VAL A 114 -4.28 27.92 -15.92
N PHE A 115 -3.93 29.04 -16.55
CA PHE A 115 -4.60 30.33 -16.41
C PHE A 115 -5.16 30.74 -17.78
N GLY A 116 -6.46 30.97 -17.88
CA GLY A 116 -7.15 31.25 -19.13
C GLY A 116 -7.51 30.01 -19.95
N ASN A 117 -8.39 30.18 -20.94
CA ASN A 117 -8.74 29.21 -21.98
C ASN A 117 -9.32 29.95 -23.21
N ASP A 118 -9.68 29.22 -24.26
CA ASP A 118 -10.19 29.79 -25.52
C ASP A 118 -11.46 30.66 -25.36
N ASP A 119 -12.32 30.36 -24.39
CA ASP A 119 -13.57 31.07 -24.13
C ASP A 119 -13.40 32.24 -23.13
N THR A 120 -12.46 32.12 -22.18
CA THR A 120 -12.11 33.09 -21.16
C THR A 120 -10.59 33.28 -21.12
N PRO A 121 -10.03 34.22 -21.90
CA PRO A 121 -8.59 34.44 -21.96
C PRO A 121 -8.04 34.87 -20.59
N ALA A 122 -6.77 34.57 -20.33
CA ALA A 122 -6.08 34.93 -19.09
C ALA A 122 -6.09 36.45 -18.84
N TRP A 123 -6.06 37.26 -19.89
CA TRP A 123 -6.25 38.71 -19.82
C TRP A 123 -6.80 39.25 -21.16
N LEU A 124 -7.63 40.31 -21.12
CA LEU A 124 -8.27 40.88 -22.31
C LEU A 124 -8.31 42.42 -22.23
N ALA A 125 -7.85 43.11 -23.26
CA ALA A 125 -7.79 44.58 -23.28
C ALA A 125 -9.16 45.27 -23.09
N ALA A 126 -10.27 44.61 -23.49
CA ALA A 126 -11.64 45.12 -23.31
C ALA A 126 -12.13 45.07 -21.85
N THR A 127 -11.51 44.24 -21.03
CA THR A 127 -11.76 44.07 -19.59
C THR A 127 -10.40 43.88 -18.92
N PRO A 128 -9.67 44.99 -18.65
CA PRO A 128 -8.27 44.93 -18.19
C PRO A 128 -8.08 44.30 -16.81
N GLU A 129 -9.18 44.02 -16.09
CA GLU A 129 -9.18 43.17 -14.90
C GLU A 129 -9.23 41.70 -15.37
N SER A 130 -8.17 40.94 -15.07
CA SER A 130 -8.15 39.50 -15.36
C SER A 130 -9.34 38.81 -14.66
N PRO A 131 -10.03 37.86 -15.33
CA PRO A 131 -11.05 37.04 -14.68
C PRO A 131 -10.47 36.18 -13.53
N ASP A 132 -9.15 36.01 -13.49
CA ASP A 132 -8.40 35.33 -12.44
C ASP A 132 -7.43 36.35 -11.80
N ASN A 133 -7.56 36.64 -10.50
CA ASN A 133 -6.79 37.70 -9.80
C ASN A 133 -5.26 37.49 -9.77
N SER A 134 -4.76 36.48 -10.48
CA SER A 134 -3.38 36.02 -10.49
C SER A 134 -2.52 36.70 -11.56
N LEU A 135 -3.10 37.19 -12.67
CA LEU A 135 -2.38 37.87 -13.76
C LEU A 135 -2.72 39.37 -13.80
N VAL A 136 -1.72 40.24 -13.70
CA VAL A 136 -1.89 41.70 -13.61
C VAL A 136 -1.03 42.41 -14.66
N ASN A 137 -1.60 43.37 -15.39
CA ASN A 137 -0.85 44.25 -16.29
C ASN A 137 -0.11 45.34 -15.50
N ILE A 138 1.14 45.60 -15.85
CA ILE A 138 1.97 46.66 -15.25
C ILE A 138 2.04 47.81 -16.23
N ASP A 139 1.19 48.81 -16.01
CA ASP A 139 1.08 49.95 -16.90
C ASP A 139 2.20 51.01 -16.67
N GLU A 140 2.93 50.96 -15.53
CA GLU A 140 3.95 51.95 -15.16
C GLU A 140 5.18 51.30 -14.50
N ASP A 141 6.39 51.78 -14.85
CA ASP A 141 7.64 51.37 -14.20
C ASP A 141 7.88 52.06 -12.83
N VAL A 142 8.94 51.67 -12.13
CA VAL A 142 9.32 52.23 -10.81
C VAL A 142 9.61 53.74 -10.85
N ASP A 143 9.89 54.29 -12.04
CA ASP A 143 10.17 55.71 -12.29
C ASP A 143 8.94 56.47 -12.83
N GLY A 144 7.79 55.80 -13.01
CA GLY A 144 6.52 56.36 -13.47
C GLY A 144 6.39 56.53 -14.99
N ASN A 145 7.19 55.82 -15.78
CA ASN A 145 7.05 55.77 -17.24
C ASN A 145 6.05 54.68 -17.64
N ALA A 146 5.24 54.95 -18.67
CA ALA A 146 4.30 53.95 -19.19
C ALA A 146 5.05 52.73 -19.75
N GLN A 147 4.66 51.54 -19.30
CA GLN A 147 5.11 50.26 -19.85
C GLN A 147 3.95 49.61 -20.61
N TYR A 148 4.29 48.89 -21.68
CA TYR A 148 3.34 48.14 -22.49
C TYR A 148 3.82 46.70 -22.65
N GLY A 149 2.91 45.74 -22.64
CA GLY A 149 3.21 44.32 -22.83
C GLY A 149 3.97 43.67 -21.67
N HIS A 150 3.80 44.19 -20.46
CA HIS A 150 4.43 43.69 -19.23
C HIS A 150 3.38 43.16 -18.24
N PHE A 151 3.42 41.86 -17.96
CA PHE A 151 2.47 41.21 -17.08
C PHE A 151 3.15 40.52 -15.91
N GLU A 152 2.57 40.62 -14.72
CA GLU A 152 2.97 39.87 -13.53
C GLU A 152 1.97 38.74 -13.27
N LEU A 153 2.46 37.49 -13.31
CA LEU A 153 1.70 36.33 -12.87
C LEU A 153 2.16 35.92 -11.47
N THR A 154 1.22 35.85 -10.55
CA THR A 154 1.45 35.37 -9.19
C THR A 154 0.92 33.94 -9.04
N TRP A 155 1.80 32.99 -8.75
CA TRP A 155 1.45 31.57 -8.56
C TRP A 155 1.85 31.06 -7.17
N SER A 156 0.99 30.26 -6.55
CA SER A 156 1.26 29.59 -5.26
C SER A 156 1.43 28.09 -5.49
N PRO A 157 2.66 27.53 -5.43
CA PRO A 157 2.95 26.11 -5.66
C PRO A 157 2.55 25.19 -4.47
N ASP A 158 1.38 25.43 -3.87
CA ASP A 158 0.89 24.65 -2.73
C ASP A 158 0.65 23.17 -3.13
N GLY A 159 1.33 22.24 -2.45
CA GLY A 159 1.22 20.80 -2.73
C GLY A 159 2.02 20.34 -3.96
N MET A 160 2.81 21.21 -4.58
CA MET A 160 3.67 20.89 -5.72
C MET A 160 5.01 20.29 -5.28
N ARG A 161 5.62 19.47 -6.14
CA ARG A 161 6.86 18.73 -5.82
C ARG A 161 8.11 19.59 -6.01
N GLU A 162 9.18 19.29 -5.29
CA GLU A 162 10.49 19.81 -5.65
C GLU A 162 10.89 19.33 -7.05
N GLY A 163 11.53 20.20 -7.82
CA GLY A 163 12.08 19.84 -9.13
C GLY A 163 12.03 20.97 -10.15
N ASP A 164 12.20 20.59 -11.41
CA ASP A 164 12.24 21.52 -12.53
C ASP A 164 10.84 21.73 -13.12
N TYR A 165 10.59 22.95 -13.56
CA TYR A 165 9.32 23.41 -14.10
C TYR A 165 9.53 24.21 -15.39
N PHE A 166 8.50 24.29 -16.22
CA PHE A 166 8.40 25.20 -17.35
C PHE A 166 7.11 26.01 -17.26
N ILE A 167 7.17 27.29 -17.60
CA ILE A 167 5.99 28.13 -17.84
C ILE A 167 5.95 28.50 -19.32
N CYS A 168 4.78 28.36 -19.94
CA CYS A 168 4.52 28.76 -21.32
C CYS A 168 3.33 29.70 -21.35
N TRP A 169 3.41 30.78 -22.13
CA TRP A 169 2.28 31.70 -22.32
C TRP A 169 2.08 32.02 -23.80
N THR A 170 0.82 32.21 -24.18
CA THR A 170 0.41 32.61 -25.53
C THR A 170 -0.35 33.92 -25.49
N TRP A 171 -0.11 34.83 -26.43
CA TRP A 171 -0.80 36.11 -26.52
C TRP A 171 -1.08 36.50 -27.96
N THR A 172 -2.18 37.22 -28.15
CA THR A 172 -2.57 37.77 -29.44
C THR A 172 -2.38 39.30 -29.41
N PRO A 173 -1.45 39.88 -30.17
CA PRO A 173 -1.17 41.32 -30.12
C PRO A 173 -2.30 42.17 -30.72
N LEU A 174 -2.98 41.70 -31.77
CA LEU A 174 -4.06 42.43 -32.45
C LEU A 174 -5.31 41.57 -32.62
N LEU A 175 -6.51 42.17 -32.65
CA LEU A 175 -7.81 41.50 -32.87
C LEU A 175 -7.88 40.50 -34.05
N ALA A 176 -7.03 40.68 -35.05
CA ALA A 176 -6.96 39.85 -36.26
C ALA A 176 -5.53 39.35 -36.56
N GLY A 177 -4.64 39.36 -35.55
CA GLY A 177 -3.26 38.88 -35.66
C GLY A 177 -3.10 37.43 -35.22
N ASP A 178 -1.94 36.84 -35.54
CA ASP A 178 -1.57 35.51 -35.07
C ASP A 178 -1.27 35.50 -33.56
N SER A 179 -1.49 34.35 -32.92
CA SER A 179 -1.08 34.15 -31.52
C SER A 179 0.43 33.87 -31.48
N LEU A 180 1.14 34.62 -30.66
CA LEU A 180 2.56 34.46 -30.36
C LEU A 180 2.71 33.63 -29.08
N CYS A 181 3.85 32.96 -28.92
CA CYS A 181 4.14 32.14 -27.74
C CYS A 181 5.57 32.34 -27.24
N ASP A 182 5.75 32.23 -25.93
CA ASP A 182 7.07 32.19 -25.30
C ASP A 182 7.08 31.23 -24.10
N SER A 183 8.27 30.84 -23.65
CA SER A 183 8.45 29.87 -22.56
C SER A 183 9.69 30.15 -21.72
N MET A 184 9.62 29.81 -20.43
CA MET A 184 10.72 29.97 -19.49
C MET A 184 10.86 28.75 -18.59
N GLN A 185 12.10 28.32 -18.36
CA GLN A 185 12.45 27.28 -17.39
C GLN A 185 12.71 27.89 -16.01
N PHE A 186 12.30 27.19 -14.96
CA PHE A 186 12.74 27.50 -13.60
C PHE A 186 12.77 26.23 -12.74
N THR A 187 13.48 26.30 -11.62
CA THR A 187 13.58 25.19 -10.66
C THR A 187 13.00 25.65 -9.33
N LEU A 188 12.10 24.87 -8.74
CA LEU A 188 11.67 25.07 -7.37
C LEU A 188 12.44 24.13 -6.47
N SER A 189 13.22 24.72 -5.56
CA SER A 189 13.88 23.94 -4.51
C SER A 189 12.86 23.49 -3.48
N GLY A 190 13.13 22.33 -2.87
CA GLY A 190 12.34 21.82 -1.76
C GLY A 190 12.33 22.84 -0.63
N SER A 191 11.13 23.19 -0.18
CA SER A 191 10.98 24.02 1.00
C SER A 191 10.78 23.12 2.19
N THR A 192 11.71 23.22 3.12
CA THR A 192 11.58 22.53 4.40
C THR A 192 10.54 23.18 5.32
N LEU A 193 9.83 24.22 4.84
CA LEU A 193 8.66 24.81 5.49
C LEU A 193 7.37 24.05 5.18
N ILE A 194 7.29 23.33 4.05
CA ILE A 194 6.12 22.52 3.65
C ILE A 194 6.29 21.05 4.03
N THR A 195 7.51 20.54 4.10
CA THR A 195 7.74 19.27 4.80
C THR A 195 7.35 19.47 6.25
N THR A 196 6.51 18.60 6.82
CA THR A 196 6.07 18.71 8.23
C THR A 196 7.23 18.62 9.24
N SER A 197 8.44 18.36 8.76
CA SER A 197 9.73 18.59 9.39
C SER A 197 10.26 19.98 9.03
N ILE A 198 10.36 20.90 9.99
CA ILE A 198 11.15 22.14 9.85
C ILE A 198 12.56 21.83 10.37
N PRO A 199 13.58 21.64 9.53
CA PRO A 199 14.95 21.52 9.97
C PRO A 199 15.35 22.84 10.60
N THR A 200 15.88 22.79 11.80
CA THR A 200 16.14 24.02 12.59
C THR A 200 17.59 24.48 12.44
N HIS A 201 18.45 23.64 11.87
CA HIS A 201 19.89 23.88 11.75
C HIS A 201 20.38 23.76 10.29
N PHE A 202 20.56 24.91 9.64
CA PHE A 202 21.15 25.00 8.30
C PHE A 202 22.53 25.63 8.33
N THR A 203 23.36 25.18 7.42
CA THR A 203 24.61 25.81 7.06
C THR A 203 24.31 27.08 6.27
N ASN A 204 25.07 28.15 6.50
CA ASN A 204 24.97 29.34 5.64
C ASN A 204 25.32 28.92 4.19
N PRO A 205 24.41 29.12 3.21
CA PRO A 205 24.58 28.64 1.83
C PRO A 205 25.86 29.17 1.17
N GLU A 206 26.33 30.36 1.54
CA GLU A 206 27.53 30.98 0.98
C GLU A 206 28.84 30.53 1.65
N LYS A 207 28.77 29.83 2.79
CA LYS A 207 29.94 29.48 3.62
C LYS A 207 31.04 28.81 2.80
N TYR A 208 30.71 27.75 2.08
CA TYR A 208 31.68 26.96 1.32
C TYR A 208 32.10 27.63 0.02
N GLN A 209 31.21 28.42 -0.61
CA GLN A 209 31.56 29.20 -1.79
C GLN A 209 32.61 30.27 -1.46
N ILE A 210 32.41 31.02 -0.38
CA ILE A 210 33.37 32.02 0.12
C ILE A 210 34.71 31.36 0.51
N LEU A 211 34.67 30.19 1.15
CA LEU A 211 35.89 29.46 1.50
C LEU A 211 36.63 28.98 0.25
N SER A 212 35.93 28.40 -0.72
CA SER A 212 36.53 27.90 -1.97
C SER A 212 37.14 29.04 -2.79
N GLU A 213 36.46 30.19 -2.87
CA GLU A 213 36.99 31.40 -3.50
C GLU A 213 38.26 31.92 -2.80
N ARG A 214 38.28 31.87 -1.46
CA ARG A 214 39.42 32.33 -0.66
C ARG A 214 40.63 31.42 -0.73
N TYR A 215 40.42 30.11 -0.87
CA TYR A 215 41.49 29.11 -0.98
C TYR A 215 41.99 28.93 -2.41
N LEU A 216 41.24 29.38 -3.43
CA LEU A 216 41.70 29.40 -4.81
C LEU A 216 42.80 30.47 -4.99
N PRO A 217 44.04 30.09 -5.38
CA PRO A 217 45.09 31.06 -5.60
C PRO A 217 44.74 32.02 -6.75
N GLU A 218 45.04 33.31 -6.58
CA GLU A 218 44.72 34.38 -7.54
C GLU A 218 45.19 34.11 -8.98
N MET A 219 46.28 33.37 -9.15
CA MET A 219 46.81 33.00 -10.48
C MET A 219 45.85 32.12 -11.30
N PHE A 220 44.92 31.40 -10.67
CA PHE A 220 43.91 30.57 -11.33
C PHE A 220 42.58 31.30 -11.58
N LYS A 221 42.44 32.53 -11.08
CA LYS A 221 41.27 33.39 -11.29
C LYS A 221 41.43 34.32 -12.50
N LEU A 222 42.64 34.41 -13.05
CA LEU A 222 42.98 35.31 -14.14
C LEU A 222 43.00 34.53 -15.46
N HIS A 223 42.29 35.02 -16.47
CA HIS A 223 42.41 34.50 -17.83
C HIS A 223 43.79 34.83 -18.40
N LEU A 224 44.55 33.81 -18.81
CA LEU A 224 45.86 34.02 -19.45
C LEU A 224 45.73 34.31 -20.95
N SER A 225 44.59 33.97 -21.55
CA SER A 225 44.25 34.25 -22.96
C SER A 225 42.72 34.22 -23.16
N ASN A 226 42.22 34.78 -24.26
CA ASN A 226 40.77 34.80 -24.58
C ASN A 226 40.17 33.40 -24.82
N THR A 227 40.99 32.35 -24.90
CA THR A 227 40.55 30.95 -25.05
C THR A 227 40.77 30.13 -23.77
N ASP A 228 41.20 30.78 -22.69
CA ASP A 228 41.51 30.11 -21.42
C ASP A 228 40.24 29.97 -20.57
N LEU A 229 39.66 28.76 -20.60
CA LEU A 229 38.46 28.39 -19.82
C LEU A 229 38.78 27.96 -18.38
N THR A 230 40.06 27.98 -17.98
CA THR A 230 40.50 27.48 -16.68
C THR A 230 39.82 28.20 -15.51
N PRO A 231 39.64 29.53 -15.53
CA PRO A 231 38.95 30.24 -14.46
C PRO A 231 37.48 29.85 -14.32
N GLU A 232 36.71 29.77 -15.43
CA GLU A 232 35.29 29.37 -15.35
C GLU A 232 35.14 27.92 -14.91
N VAL A 233 35.94 27.00 -15.46
CA VAL A 233 35.88 25.58 -15.10
C VAL A 233 36.22 25.36 -13.63
N LEU A 234 37.22 26.06 -13.09
CA LEU A 234 37.56 25.96 -11.67
C LEU A 234 36.53 26.62 -10.76
N GLN A 235 35.89 27.71 -11.19
CA GLN A 235 34.80 28.34 -10.45
C GLN A 235 33.58 27.42 -10.36
N GLU A 236 33.14 26.85 -11.49
CA GLU A 236 32.02 25.91 -11.55
C GLU A 236 32.31 24.63 -10.75
N PHE A 237 33.53 24.09 -10.86
CA PHE A 237 33.94 22.93 -10.08
C PHE A 237 33.93 23.23 -8.57
N ASN A 238 34.45 24.38 -8.15
CA ASN A 238 34.42 24.80 -6.75
C ASN A 238 33.00 25.09 -6.25
N ALA A 239 32.11 25.63 -7.08
CA ALA A 239 30.70 25.82 -6.76
C ALA A 239 29.99 24.48 -6.56
N ALA A 240 30.25 23.49 -7.42
CA ALA A 240 29.72 22.14 -7.27
C ALA A 240 30.24 21.44 -5.99
N ILE A 241 31.54 21.55 -5.70
CA ILE A 241 32.12 21.06 -4.44
C ILE A 241 31.47 21.75 -3.23
N SER A 242 31.29 23.07 -3.30
CA SER A 242 30.68 23.86 -2.22
C SER A 242 29.25 23.40 -1.94
N LYS A 243 28.45 23.18 -2.99
CA LYS A 243 27.10 22.60 -2.87
C LYS A 243 27.14 21.22 -2.19
N GLY A 244 28.09 20.37 -2.57
CA GLY A 244 28.28 19.06 -1.94
C GLY A 244 28.61 19.12 -0.45
N PHE A 245 29.48 20.05 -0.03
CA PHE A 245 29.81 20.24 1.38
C PHE A 245 28.66 20.85 2.19
N THR A 246 27.95 21.84 1.63
CA THR A 246 26.73 22.40 2.25
C THR A 246 25.71 21.29 2.49
N PHE A 247 25.47 20.44 1.48
CA PHE A 247 24.57 19.29 1.61
C PHE A 247 25.00 18.35 2.74
N VAL A 248 26.28 17.93 2.79
CA VAL A 248 26.76 17.02 3.84
C VAL A 248 26.68 17.64 5.23
N GLU A 249 27.00 18.93 5.38
CA GLU A 249 26.91 19.63 6.67
C GLU A 249 25.46 19.81 7.11
N ASP A 250 24.54 20.12 6.19
CA ASP A 250 23.11 20.20 6.48
C ASP A 250 22.57 18.85 6.96
N PHE A 251 22.93 17.75 6.29
CA PHE A 251 22.58 16.40 6.75
C PHE A 251 23.12 16.09 8.15
N ALA A 252 24.35 16.51 8.45
CA ALA A 252 24.95 16.31 9.78
C ALA A 252 24.26 17.16 10.86
N ASN A 253 23.91 18.41 10.55
CA ASN A 253 23.21 19.32 11.45
C ASN A 253 21.78 18.83 11.74
N GLN A 254 21.13 18.23 10.75
CA GLN A 254 19.78 17.65 10.86
C GLN A 254 19.70 16.40 11.76
N ILE A 255 20.82 15.81 12.18
CA ILE A 255 20.81 14.70 13.15
C ILE A 255 20.17 15.13 14.48
N ILE A 256 20.35 16.39 14.89
CA ILE A 256 19.74 16.93 16.11
C ILE A 256 18.21 17.04 15.96
N ASP A 257 17.75 17.35 14.75
CA ASP A 257 16.32 17.50 14.43
C ASP A 257 15.56 16.16 14.51
N LEU A 258 16.26 15.02 14.45
CA LEU A 258 15.67 13.69 14.69
C LEU A 258 15.09 13.50 16.11
N ILE A 259 15.51 14.35 17.06
CA ILE A 259 15.05 14.30 18.45
C ILE A 259 13.82 15.20 18.66
N ASP A 260 13.55 16.17 17.76
CA ASP A 260 12.39 17.06 17.85
C ASP A 260 11.20 16.52 17.04
N ALA A 261 10.10 16.25 17.75
CA ALA A 261 8.85 15.82 17.14
C ALA A 261 8.25 16.82 16.14
N ASN A 262 8.70 18.08 16.05
CA ASN A 262 8.26 19.05 15.03
C ASN A 262 9.18 19.10 13.80
N ALA A 263 10.41 18.61 13.93
CA ALA A 263 11.44 18.70 12.89
C ALA A 263 11.76 17.35 12.26
N VAL A 264 11.41 16.23 12.91
CA VAL A 264 11.67 14.88 12.39
C VAL A 264 10.71 14.52 11.25
N HIS A 265 11.16 13.73 10.26
CA HIS A 265 10.29 13.24 9.18
C HIS A 265 9.18 12.29 9.70
N GLU A 266 8.03 12.26 9.05
CA GLU A 266 6.85 11.49 9.49
C GLU A 266 7.11 9.99 9.64
N SER A 267 7.92 9.41 8.76
CA SER A 267 8.29 7.98 8.80
C SER A 267 9.13 7.60 10.04
N LEU A 268 9.77 8.58 10.68
CA LEU A 268 10.60 8.39 11.86
C LEU A 268 9.85 8.72 13.16
N LEU A 269 8.64 9.31 13.09
CA LEU A 269 7.80 9.56 14.26
C LEU A 269 7.47 8.30 15.06
N PRO A 270 7.17 7.12 14.46
CA PRO A 270 6.95 5.90 15.23
C PRO A 270 8.16 5.48 16.06
N LEU A 271 9.37 5.65 15.53
CA LEU A 271 10.61 5.37 16.27
C LEU A 271 10.78 6.33 17.46
N LEU A 272 10.44 7.61 17.28
CA LEU A 272 10.43 8.59 18.36
C LEU A 272 9.32 8.31 19.38
N GLY A 273 8.15 7.83 18.95
CA GLY A 273 7.06 7.37 19.82
C GLY A 273 7.47 6.19 20.69
N ASN A 274 8.20 5.23 20.12
CA ASN A 274 8.76 4.07 20.84
C ASN A 274 9.72 4.49 21.97
N LEU A 275 10.48 5.57 21.81
CA LEU A 275 11.36 6.10 22.86
C LEU A 275 10.57 6.47 24.13
N PHE A 276 9.35 6.97 23.97
CA PHE A 276 8.46 7.32 25.08
C PHE A 276 7.50 6.17 25.45
N ASN A 277 7.65 5.00 24.84
CA ASN A 277 6.74 3.86 24.96
C ASN A 277 5.27 4.23 24.67
N ILE A 278 5.06 5.13 23.69
CA ILE A 278 3.73 5.53 23.24
C ILE A 278 3.42 4.84 21.92
N GLN A 279 2.29 4.14 21.89
CA GLN A 279 1.68 3.73 20.64
C GLN A 279 0.98 4.94 20.01
N LEU A 280 1.47 5.39 18.86
CA LEU A 280 0.85 6.48 18.10
C LEU A 280 -0.52 6.05 17.59
N LYS A 281 -1.54 6.85 17.86
CA LYS A 281 -2.95 6.62 17.48
C LYS A 281 -3.37 7.66 16.43
N SER A 282 -4.32 7.35 15.54
CA SER A 282 -4.71 8.12 14.33
C SER A 282 -3.84 7.85 13.10
N THR A 283 -4.38 8.18 11.92
CA THR A 283 -3.70 8.14 10.62
C THR A 283 -3.02 9.47 10.26
N ASP A 284 -3.25 10.52 11.03
CA ASP A 284 -2.72 11.87 10.78
C ASP A 284 -1.38 12.10 11.52
N PRO A 285 -0.26 12.27 10.79
CA PRO A 285 1.06 12.51 11.38
C PRO A 285 1.13 13.77 12.24
N THR A 286 0.31 14.80 11.98
CA THR A 286 0.31 16.03 12.79
C THR A 286 -0.15 15.76 14.23
N LEU A 287 -1.09 14.82 14.40
CA LEU A 287 -1.58 14.40 15.70
C LEU A 287 -0.55 13.53 16.44
N TRP A 288 0.24 12.74 15.71
CA TRP A 288 1.35 11.97 16.28
C TRP A 288 2.40 12.89 16.91
N ARG A 289 2.77 13.97 16.21
CA ARG A 289 3.71 14.98 16.75
C ARG A 289 3.20 15.57 18.07
N ARG A 290 1.90 15.86 18.14
CA ARG A 290 1.25 16.36 19.35
C ARG A 290 1.23 15.33 20.49
N GLN A 291 0.99 14.05 20.18
CA GLN A 291 1.05 12.95 21.15
C GLN A 291 2.45 12.79 21.75
N ILE A 292 3.49 12.81 20.91
CA ILE A 292 4.88 12.69 21.36
C ILE A 292 5.28 13.88 22.24
N LYS A 293 4.93 15.11 21.83
CA LYS A 293 5.28 16.33 22.58
C LYS A 293 4.60 16.39 23.94
N ASN A 294 3.34 15.98 24.00
CA ASN A 294 2.54 16.04 25.22
C ASN A 294 2.54 14.74 26.03
N ALA A 295 3.31 13.73 25.61
CA ALA A 295 3.51 12.45 26.27
C ALA A 295 3.66 12.57 27.79
N VAL A 296 4.72 13.25 28.23
CA VAL A 296 5.09 13.37 29.65
C VAL A 296 4.06 14.20 30.44
N PRO A 297 3.62 15.39 29.99
CA PRO A 297 2.53 16.11 30.64
C PRO A 297 1.23 15.30 30.75
N LEU A 298 0.88 14.54 29.71
CA LEU A 298 -0.36 13.77 29.66
C LEU A 298 -0.30 12.56 30.59
N TYR A 299 0.84 11.86 30.66
CA TYR A 299 1.04 10.78 31.64
C TYR A 299 0.91 11.26 33.09
N LYS A 300 1.35 12.49 33.39
CA LYS A 300 1.15 13.10 34.72
C LYS A 300 -0.32 13.41 35.05
N LYS A 301 -1.19 13.50 34.04
CA LYS A 301 -2.63 13.79 34.19
C LYS A 301 -3.51 12.54 34.09
N LYS A 302 -2.93 11.35 33.96
CA LYS A 302 -3.65 10.07 33.86
C LYS A 302 -4.62 9.90 35.05
N GLY A 303 -5.85 9.43 34.78
CA GLY A 303 -6.90 9.29 35.79
C GLY A 303 -7.66 10.58 36.14
N THR A 304 -7.39 11.71 35.47
CA THR A 304 -8.15 12.96 35.67
C THR A 304 -9.05 13.27 34.48
N TYR A 305 -10.19 13.93 34.71
CA TYR A 305 -11.09 14.39 33.63
C TYR A 305 -10.35 15.26 32.61
N GLY A 306 -9.52 16.20 33.08
CA GLY A 306 -8.69 17.03 32.20
C GLY A 306 -7.69 16.23 31.36
N GLY A 307 -7.11 15.17 31.94
CA GLY A 307 -6.24 14.24 31.21
C GLY A 307 -6.99 13.44 30.15
N LEU A 308 -8.19 12.95 30.45
CA LEU A 308 -9.04 12.22 29.49
C LEU A 308 -9.45 13.11 28.31
N VAL A 309 -9.89 14.35 28.59
CA VAL A 309 -10.25 15.33 27.55
C VAL A 309 -9.05 15.64 26.65
N GLU A 310 -7.88 15.84 27.25
CA GLU A 310 -6.65 16.15 26.51
C GLU A 310 -6.18 14.95 25.68
N ALA A 311 -6.27 13.72 26.21
CA ALA A 311 -5.89 12.50 25.50
C ALA A 311 -6.81 12.22 24.29
N LEU A 312 -8.13 12.36 24.46
CA LEU A 312 -9.08 12.22 23.36
C LEU A 312 -8.85 13.30 22.29
N ASN A 313 -8.67 14.55 22.70
CA ASN A 313 -8.37 15.63 21.76
C ASN A 313 -7.08 15.36 20.98
N GLN A 314 -6.06 14.76 21.61
CA GLN A 314 -4.78 14.45 20.95
C GLN A 314 -4.90 13.45 19.80
N ILE A 315 -5.86 12.52 19.87
CA ILE A 315 -6.14 11.57 18.79
C ILE A 315 -7.16 12.09 17.78
N GLY A 316 -7.67 13.32 17.94
CA GLY A 316 -8.70 13.91 17.07
C GLY A 316 -10.12 13.44 17.42
N VAL A 317 -10.38 13.07 18.67
CA VAL A 317 -11.71 12.71 19.17
C VAL A 317 -12.14 13.74 20.20
N LYS A 318 -13.34 14.30 20.05
CA LYS A 318 -13.85 15.30 20.98
C LYS A 318 -14.82 14.67 21.97
N LEU A 319 -14.57 14.86 23.26
CA LEU A 319 -15.50 14.45 24.32
C LEU A 319 -16.65 15.46 24.38
N GLY A 320 -17.84 15.03 23.98
CA GLY A 320 -19.05 15.85 23.99
C GLY A 320 -19.68 15.92 25.38
N ARG A 321 -19.94 14.76 25.99
CA ARG A 321 -20.54 14.62 27.32
C ARG A 321 -19.83 13.54 28.13
N PHE A 322 -19.73 13.76 29.44
CA PHE A 322 -19.29 12.77 30.40
C PHE A 322 -20.29 12.79 31.56
N ALA A 323 -21.00 11.67 31.78
CA ALA A 323 -22.01 11.56 32.84
C ALA A 323 -21.64 10.40 33.78
N GLN A 324 -21.59 10.68 35.08
CA GLN A 324 -21.47 9.64 36.10
C GLN A 324 -22.84 9.04 36.40
N LEU A 325 -22.86 7.75 36.72
CA LEU A 325 -24.09 7.01 36.96
C LEU A 325 -24.33 6.81 38.47
N TRP A 326 -25.56 7.09 38.90
CA TRP A 326 -26.03 6.77 40.24
C TRP A 326 -26.64 5.38 40.28
N GLN A 327 -26.38 4.65 41.36
CA GLN A 327 -26.96 3.34 41.57
C GLN A 327 -28.32 3.45 42.26
N VAL A 328 -29.30 2.75 41.69
CA VAL A 328 -30.68 2.71 42.19
C VAL A 328 -31.06 1.24 42.40
N ILE A 329 -31.65 0.94 43.55
CA ILE A 329 -32.21 -0.38 43.86
C ILE A 329 -33.70 -0.18 44.16
N SER A 330 -34.56 -1.02 43.59
CA SER A 330 -35.98 -1.00 43.91
C SER A 330 -36.22 -1.25 45.40
N LYS A 331 -37.19 -0.54 45.97
CA LYS A 331 -37.64 -0.74 47.36
C LYS A 331 -38.72 -1.81 47.47
N TYR A 332 -39.43 -2.09 46.38
CA TYR A 332 -40.67 -2.86 46.38
C TYR A 332 -40.50 -4.23 45.71
N THR A 333 -39.71 -4.31 44.63
CA THR A 333 -39.50 -5.54 43.87
C THR A 333 -38.07 -6.04 44.00
N TYR A 334 -37.90 -7.36 43.85
CA TYR A 334 -36.60 -8.01 43.83
C TYR A 334 -36.53 -9.00 42.69
N GLN A 335 -35.35 -9.08 42.06
CA GLN A 335 -35.09 -9.88 40.88
C GLN A 335 -33.95 -10.87 41.14
N GLU A 336 -34.20 -12.13 40.83
CA GLU A 336 -33.24 -13.23 41.00
C GLU A 336 -33.23 -14.13 39.77
N ALA A 337 -32.10 -14.80 39.54
CA ALA A 337 -31.95 -15.81 38.50
C ALA A 337 -31.44 -17.12 39.11
N PHE A 338 -31.92 -18.23 38.56
CA PHE A 338 -31.65 -19.59 39.00
C PHE A 338 -31.25 -20.44 37.80
N ILE A 339 -30.25 -21.29 37.99
CA ILE A 339 -29.90 -22.34 37.04
C ILE A 339 -30.67 -23.60 37.46
N VAL A 340 -31.40 -24.20 36.52
CA VAL A 340 -32.19 -25.40 36.79
C VAL A 340 -31.25 -26.60 36.97
N GLY A 341 -31.22 -27.11 38.20
CA GLY A 341 -30.55 -28.36 38.57
C GLY A 341 -31.50 -29.56 38.54
N ASN A 342 -31.36 -30.46 39.52
CA ASN A 342 -32.20 -31.67 39.64
C ASN A 342 -33.52 -31.44 40.40
N SER A 343 -33.89 -30.19 40.68
CA SER A 343 -35.04 -29.81 41.49
C SER A 343 -35.89 -28.79 40.74
N ASP A 344 -37.22 -28.97 40.80
CA ASP A 344 -38.23 -28.04 40.28
C ASP A 344 -38.64 -26.97 41.33
N ALA A 345 -37.99 -26.99 42.50
CA ALA A 345 -38.19 -26.04 43.59
C ALA A 345 -36.95 -25.15 43.79
N PHE A 346 -37.18 -23.84 43.84
CA PHE A 346 -36.17 -22.78 43.96
C PHE A 346 -36.48 -21.93 45.20
N VAL A 347 -35.48 -21.74 46.05
CA VAL A 347 -35.63 -20.94 47.28
C VAL A 347 -35.23 -19.50 46.96
N LEU A 348 -36.15 -18.56 47.17
CA LEU A 348 -35.90 -17.14 46.94
C LEU A 348 -35.06 -16.54 48.09
N SER A 349 -34.21 -15.55 47.77
CA SER A 349 -33.36 -14.90 48.78
C SER A 349 -34.12 -13.93 49.70
N ARG A 350 -35.28 -13.41 49.24
CA ARG A 350 -36.21 -12.57 50.01
C ARG A 350 -37.58 -13.22 50.09
N THR A 351 -38.29 -12.93 51.17
CA THR A 351 -39.68 -13.35 51.34
C THR A 351 -40.57 -12.59 50.35
N ALA A 352 -41.27 -13.31 49.47
CA ALA A 352 -42.25 -12.73 48.57
C ALA A 352 -43.57 -12.44 49.31
N LEU A 353 -44.21 -11.35 48.92
CA LEU A 353 -45.53 -10.98 49.41
C LEU A 353 -46.60 -11.87 48.71
N LEU A 354 -47.42 -12.57 49.51
CA LEU A 354 -48.52 -13.39 49.01
C LEU A 354 -49.87 -12.79 49.43
N PRO A 355 -50.90 -12.78 48.55
CA PRO A 355 -50.94 -13.32 47.19
C PRO A 355 -50.14 -12.48 46.18
N VAL A 356 -49.62 -13.13 45.13
CA VAL A 356 -48.81 -12.50 44.08
C VAL A 356 -49.59 -11.40 43.37
N ASP A 357 -49.04 -10.18 43.32
CA ASP A 357 -49.55 -9.11 42.46
C ASP A 357 -49.09 -9.33 41.01
N THR A 358 -50.05 -9.49 40.11
CA THR A 358 -49.80 -9.70 38.68
C THR A 358 -49.14 -8.50 37.99
N ASN A 359 -49.21 -7.29 38.57
CA ASN A 359 -48.57 -6.11 37.99
C ASN A 359 -47.07 -6.03 38.30
N ASN A 360 -46.61 -6.68 39.37
CA ASN A 360 -45.25 -6.63 39.89
C ASN A 360 -44.57 -8.00 39.90
N PHE A 361 -45.10 -8.94 39.12
CA PHE A 361 -44.56 -10.28 38.94
C PHE A 361 -44.21 -10.55 37.48
N GLU A 362 -42.96 -10.94 37.22
CA GLU A 362 -42.51 -11.34 35.88
C GLU A 362 -41.67 -12.61 35.97
N LEU A 363 -41.90 -13.53 35.03
CA LEU A 363 -41.15 -14.77 34.92
C LEU A 363 -40.52 -14.86 33.54
N TYR A 364 -39.25 -15.24 33.49
CA TYR A 364 -38.52 -15.45 32.25
C TYR A 364 -37.80 -16.79 32.27
N LYS A 365 -37.75 -17.43 31.10
CA LYS A 365 -36.99 -18.66 30.88
C LYS A 365 -36.01 -18.46 29.73
N ARG A 366 -34.76 -18.85 29.92
CA ARG A 366 -33.74 -18.97 28.89
C ARG A 366 -33.34 -20.45 28.77
N ASN A 367 -33.35 -21.00 27.56
CA ASN A 367 -32.94 -22.39 27.35
C ASN A 367 -31.41 -22.47 27.29
N VAL A 368 -30.82 -23.61 27.69
CA VAL A 368 -29.36 -23.79 27.78
C VAL A 368 -28.56 -23.37 26.52
N ASN A 369 -29.11 -23.55 25.31
CA ASN A 369 -28.46 -23.22 24.03
C ASN A 369 -29.02 -21.97 23.36
N SER A 370 -29.64 -21.05 24.12
CA SER A 370 -30.28 -19.85 23.56
C SER A 370 -29.86 -18.59 24.28
N ASP A 371 -29.51 -17.56 23.51
CA ASP A 371 -29.12 -16.25 24.02
C ASP A 371 -30.33 -15.33 24.33
N THR A 372 -31.55 -15.88 24.25
CA THR A 372 -32.80 -15.09 24.34
C THR A 372 -33.68 -15.53 25.50
N TRP A 373 -34.17 -14.54 26.26
CA TRP A 373 -35.15 -14.74 27.33
C TRP A 373 -36.56 -14.80 26.76
N THR A 374 -37.31 -15.85 27.12
CA THR A 374 -38.74 -15.98 26.83
C THR A 374 -39.55 -15.56 28.05
N THR A 375 -40.48 -14.62 27.88
CA THR A 375 -41.39 -14.20 28.95
C THR A 375 -42.47 -15.25 29.17
N LEU A 376 -42.70 -15.62 30.43
CA LEU A 376 -43.68 -16.62 30.86
C LEU A 376 -44.73 -15.97 31.77
N ASP A 377 -45.87 -16.64 31.87
CA ASP A 377 -46.99 -16.22 32.72
C ASP A 377 -46.80 -16.72 34.16
N ALA A 378 -47.34 -15.99 35.14
CA ALA A 378 -47.31 -16.36 36.56
C ALA A 378 -47.91 -17.74 36.86
N THR A 379 -48.82 -18.23 36.00
CA THR A 379 -49.42 -19.58 36.09
C THR A 379 -48.44 -20.74 35.96
N TYR A 380 -47.18 -20.47 35.58
CA TYR A 380 -46.15 -21.51 35.44
C TYR A 380 -45.51 -21.93 36.76
N VAL A 381 -45.63 -21.10 37.80
CA VAL A 381 -44.99 -21.30 39.10
C VAL A 381 -45.96 -21.09 40.25
N SER A 382 -45.77 -21.80 41.35
CA SER A 382 -46.47 -21.60 42.61
C SER A 382 -45.50 -21.16 43.70
N LEU A 383 -45.82 -20.08 44.40
CA LEU A 383 -45.04 -19.54 45.51
C LEU A 383 -45.72 -19.89 46.83
N GLU A 384 -44.96 -20.49 47.75
CA GLU A 384 -45.42 -20.81 49.11
C GLU A 384 -44.43 -20.24 50.13
N ASN A 385 -44.96 -19.64 51.20
CA ASN A 385 -44.16 -19.16 52.34
C ASN A 385 -44.20 -20.21 53.45
N ASP A 386 -43.03 -20.70 53.85
CA ASP A 386 -42.88 -21.62 54.97
C ASP A 386 -43.05 -20.90 56.32
N ALA A 387 -43.13 -21.67 57.41
CA ALA A 387 -43.31 -21.15 58.77
C ALA A 387 -42.15 -20.23 59.26
N ASP A 388 -41.01 -20.26 58.56
CA ASP A 388 -39.82 -19.45 58.82
C ASP A 388 -39.71 -18.23 57.89
N ASP A 389 -40.80 -17.82 57.22
CA ASP A 389 -40.85 -16.71 56.25
C ASP A 389 -39.89 -16.88 55.04
N VAL A 390 -39.58 -18.13 54.68
CA VAL A 390 -38.82 -18.47 53.46
C VAL A 390 -39.79 -18.78 52.33
N THR A 391 -39.62 -18.13 51.17
CA THR A 391 -40.47 -18.37 50.00
C THR A 391 -39.83 -19.41 49.08
N THR A 392 -40.58 -20.47 48.78
CA THR A 392 -40.19 -21.48 47.79
C THR A 392 -41.03 -21.34 46.53
N MET A 393 -40.38 -21.15 45.39
CA MET A 393 -40.98 -21.15 44.06
C MET A 393 -40.92 -22.56 43.47
N THR A 394 -42.07 -23.17 43.20
CA THR A 394 -42.17 -24.50 42.58
C THR A 394 -42.71 -24.39 41.16
N TRP A 395 -42.08 -25.06 40.20
CA TRP A 395 -42.58 -25.15 38.83
C TRP A 395 -43.80 -26.09 38.74
N THR A 396 -44.91 -25.63 38.17
CA THR A 396 -46.18 -26.39 38.13
C THR A 396 -46.73 -26.65 36.73
N HIS A 397 -46.06 -26.12 35.70
CA HIS A 397 -46.53 -26.23 34.31
C HIS A 397 -46.11 -27.53 33.61
N SER A 398 -46.87 -27.95 32.59
CA SER A 398 -46.61 -29.20 31.84
C SER A 398 -45.38 -29.18 30.95
N SER A 399 -44.79 -28.00 30.73
CA SER A 399 -43.53 -27.84 29.98
C SER A 399 -42.37 -28.22 30.90
N SER A 400 -41.63 -29.27 30.58
CA SER A 400 -40.47 -29.70 31.38
C SER A 400 -39.35 -28.67 31.31
N LEU A 401 -38.75 -28.36 32.46
CA LEU A 401 -37.45 -27.68 32.54
C LEU A 401 -36.35 -28.70 32.23
N SER A 402 -35.35 -28.30 31.44
CA SER A 402 -34.15 -29.11 31.22
C SER A 402 -33.06 -28.68 32.20
N VAL A 403 -32.20 -29.61 32.62
CA VAL A 403 -31.03 -29.28 33.43
C VAL A 403 -30.14 -28.31 32.63
N GLY A 404 -29.79 -27.19 33.24
CA GLY A 404 -29.04 -26.10 32.58
C GLY A 404 -29.92 -25.02 31.93
N ASP A 405 -31.25 -25.14 31.93
CA ASP A 405 -32.12 -24.00 31.65
C ASP A 405 -31.96 -22.94 32.76
N GLU A 406 -32.18 -21.67 32.43
CA GLU A 406 -32.13 -20.58 33.40
C GLU A 406 -33.52 -19.96 33.58
N LEU A 407 -33.87 -19.71 34.84
CA LEU A 407 -35.11 -19.06 35.24
C LEU A 407 -34.80 -17.74 35.91
N ARG A 408 -35.49 -16.67 35.50
CA ARG A 408 -35.37 -15.35 36.12
C ARG A 408 -36.74 -14.89 36.56
N VAL A 409 -36.85 -14.48 37.81
CA VAL A 409 -38.12 -14.10 38.45
C VAL A 409 -38.00 -12.71 39.07
N VAL A 410 -39.05 -11.90 38.88
CA VAL A 410 -39.27 -10.62 39.55
C VAL A 410 -40.48 -10.81 40.46
N TYR A 411 -40.35 -10.45 41.73
CA TYR A 411 -41.42 -10.58 42.72
C TYR A 411 -41.43 -9.43 43.72
N GLU A 412 -42.60 -9.17 44.31
CA GLU A 412 -42.81 -8.11 45.29
C GLU A 412 -42.36 -8.55 46.69
N VAL A 413 -41.57 -7.71 47.36
CA VAL A 413 -41.08 -7.90 48.73
C VAL A 413 -41.78 -6.95 49.70
N VAL A 414 -42.19 -5.76 49.23
CA VAL A 414 -42.90 -4.74 50.01
C VAL A 414 -44.04 -4.19 49.18
N ASN A 415 -45.24 -4.11 49.78
CA ASN A 415 -46.45 -3.63 49.09
C ASN A 415 -46.30 -2.19 48.57
N VAL A 416 -46.53 -1.99 47.26
CA VAL A 416 -46.57 -0.64 46.66
C VAL A 416 -47.79 0.14 47.18
N PRO A 417 -47.61 1.32 47.84
CA PRO A 417 -48.68 1.92 48.63
C PRO A 417 -49.70 2.74 47.82
N ASN A 418 -49.36 3.23 46.62
CA ASN A 418 -50.27 4.02 45.77
C ASN A 418 -49.87 4.00 44.28
N SER A 419 -50.75 4.47 43.39
CA SER A 419 -50.52 4.47 41.93
C SER A 419 -49.37 5.36 41.46
N SER A 420 -49.02 6.40 42.22
CA SER A 420 -47.89 7.27 41.89
C SER A 420 -46.56 6.56 42.17
N GLU A 421 -46.47 5.84 43.29
CA GLU A 421 -45.33 4.99 43.63
C GLU A 421 -45.20 3.82 42.65
N GLN A 422 -46.31 3.27 42.16
CA GLN A 422 -46.28 2.26 41.09
C GLN A 422 -45.63 2.81 39.82
N THR A 423 -45.93 4.06 39.45
CA THR A 423 -45.33 4.68 38.24
C THR A 423 -43.82 4.90 38.42
N ILE A 424 -43.38 5.25 39.63
CA ILE A 424 -41.95 5.38 39.96
C ILE A 424 -41.27 4.02 39.92
N GLU A 425 -41.90 2.98 40.45
CA GLU A 425 -41.39 1.61 40.43
C GLU A 425 -41.26 1.07 38.99
N ASP A 426 -42.28 1.29 38.16
CA ASP A 426 -42.25 0.91 36.74
C ASP A 426 -41.10 1.62 36.00
N TYR A 427 -40.84 2.89 36.34
CA TYR A 427 -39.70 3.64 35.80
C TYR A 427 -38.35 3.10 36.29
N VAL A 428 -38.19 2.82 37.59
CA VAL A 428 -36.97 2.24 38.16
C VAL A 428 -36.66 0.88 37.53
N ARG A 429 -37.67 0.05 37.27
CA ARG A 429 -37.52 -1.24 36.58
C ARG A 429 -37.12 -1.08 35.11
N ALA A 430 -37.56 -0.01 34.46
CA ALA A 430 -37.18 0.32 33.09
C ALA A 430 -35.76 0.88 32.95
N LEU A 431 -35.12 1.31 34.05
CA LEU A 431 -33.74 1.79 34.02
C LEU A 431 -32.75 0.70 33.56
N PRO A 432 -31.64 1.08 32.95
CA PRO A 432 -30.59 0.14 32.58
C PRO A 432 -30.02 -0.59 33.80
N LEU A 433 -29.67 -1.87 33.61
CA LEU A 433 -28.90 -2.62 34.60
C LEU A 433 -27.49 -2.04 34.73
N ALA A 434 -26.99 -1.98 35.96
CA ALA A 434 -25.60 -1.69 36.19
C ALA A 434 -24.74 -2.83 35.63
N ASP A 435 -25.04 -4.07 36.00
CA ASP A 435 -24.31 -5.26 35.57
C ASP A 435 -24.72 -5.70 34.16
N GLN A 436 -23.81 -5.56 33.20
CA GLN A 436 -24.06 -5.87 31.78
C GLN A 436 -23.51 -7.24 31.35
N ARG A 437 -22.77 -7.94 32.21
CA ARG A 437 -22.17 -9.25 31.90
C ARG A 437 -23.27 -10.27 31.58
N ASP A 438 -23.00 -11.25 30.71
CA ASP A 438 -23.91 -12.40 30.58
C ASP A 438 -23.80 -13.29 31.83
N GLU A 439 -24.90 -13.92 32.21
CA GLU A 439 -24.95 -14.88 33.31
C GLU A 439 -24.14 -16.17 33.01
N GLN A 440 -23.91 -16.48 31.72
CA GLN A 440 -23.10 -17.62 31.28
C GLN A 440 -21.60 -17.33 31.27
N ASP A 441 -21.20 -16.06 31.18
CA ASP A 441 -19.78 -15.70 31.08
C ASP A 441 -19.04 -15.73 32.43
N GLN A 442 -19.77 -15.77 33.56
CA GLN A 442 -19.18 -15.79 34.89
C GLN A 442 -19.96 -16.61 35.92
N GLU A 443 -19.27 -17.54 36.59
CA GLU A 443 -19.84 -18.38 37.64
C GLU A 443 -19.93 -17.65 39.01
N TYR A 444 -18.99 -16.74 39.30
CA TYR A 444 -19.01 -15.92 40.52
C TYR A 444 -18.18 -14.61 40.39
N PRO A 445 -18.65 -13.48 40.93
CA PRO A 445 -19.93 -13.26 41.59
C PRO A 445 -21.10 -13.28 40.59
N LEU A 446 -22.24 -13.85 41.01
CA LEU A 446 -23.45 -13.91 40.18
C LEU A 446 -23.87 -12.52 39.69
N LYS A 447 -24.46 -12.48 38.49
CA LYS A 447 -24.95 -11.24 37.90
C LYS A 447 -25.95 -10.54 38.83
N ASN A 448 -25.73 -9.25 39.05
CA ASN A 448 -26.61 -8.46 39.90
C ASN A 448 -27.75 -7.82 39.09
N TRP A 449 -28.96 -8.39 39.22
CA TRP A 449 -30.17 -7.92 38.54
C TRP A 449 -30.88 -6.73 39.21
N ASN A 450 -30.48 -6.38 40.43
CA ASN A 450 -31.21 -5.43 41.26
C ASN A 450 -30.63 -4.02 41.24
N VAL A 451 -29.36 -3.88 40.86
CA VAL A 451 -28.71 -2.57 40.77
C VAL A 451 -28.93 -2.00 39.38
N ARG A 452 -29.71 -0.93 39.33
CA ARG A 452 -29.99 -0.13 38.14
C ARG A 452 -29.16 1.14 38.17
N VAL A 453 -28.99 1.77 37.01
CA VAL A 453 -28.25 3.03 36.89
C VAL A 453 -29.12 4.14 36.32
N ILE A 454 -28.91 5.35 36.83
CA ILE A 454 -29.54 6.58 36.35
C ILE A 454 -28.47 7.66 36.19
N GLU A 455 -28.60 8.49 35.15
CA GLU A 455 -27.67 9.60 34.89
C GLU A 455 -27.90 10.75 35.87
N ASP A 456 -26.85 11.50 36.22
CA ASP A 456 -26.94 12.64 37.14
C ASP A 456 -27.83 13.79 36.61
N ASP A 457 -27.99 13.90 35.29
CA ASP A 457 -28.81 14.90 34.61
C ASP A 457 -30.25 14.44 34.33
N ASP A 458 -30.66 13.25 34.79
CA ASP A 458 -32.03 12.75 34.61
C ASP A 458 -33.03 13.57 35.47
N PRO A 459 -34.14 14.07 34.88
CA PRO A 459 -35.11 14.90 35.60
C PRO A 459 -35.85 14.19 36.73
N LEU A 460 -35.87 12.84 36.76
CA LEU A 460 -36.52 12.05 37.80
C LEU A 460 -35.55 11.62 38.91
N LEU A 461 -34.25 11.93 38.82
CA LEU A 461 -33.24 11.56 39.80
C LEU A 461 -33.61 11.95 41.24
N ASP A 462 -33.99 13.22 41.45
CA ASP A 462 -34.36 13.74 42.78
C ASP A 462 -35.65 13.13 43.33
N THR A 463 -36.49 12.57 42.46
CA THR A 463 -37.74 11.90 42.86
C THR A 463 -37.48 10.43 43.23
N VAL A 464 -36.56 9.77 42.52
CA VAL A 464 -36.19 8.36 42.74
C VAL A 464 -35.24 8.23 43.94
N LEU A 465 -34.25 9.13 44.07
CA LEU A 465 -33.25 9.15 45.14
C LEU A 465 -33.47 10.35 46.07
N VAL A 466 -34.26 10.14 47.12
CA VAL A 466 -34.57 11.17 48.13
C VAL A 466 -33.35 11.51 49.00
N ASP A 467 -32.51 10.51 49.31
CA ASP A 467 -31.30 10.66 50.13
C ASP A 467 -30.05 10.30 49.30
N LYS A 468 -29.35 11.32 48.79
CA LYS A 468 -28.11 11.16 48.03
C LYS A 468 -26.91 11.06 48.98
N HIS A 469 -26.18 9.94 48.93
CA HIS A 469 -24.92 9.79 49.66
C HIS A 469 -23.76 9.78 48.68
N GLN A 470 -22.78 10.68 48.86
CA GLN A 470 -21.59 10.66 48.00
C GLN A 470 -20.74 9.39 48.23
N TYR A 471 -20.75 8.82 49.45
CA TYR A 471 -19.99 7.60 49.83
C TYR A 471 -20.64 6.89 51.03
N HIS A 472 -20.49 5.55 51.14
CA HIS A 472 -20.81 4.78 52.36
C HIS A 472 -19.64 4.89 53.39
N SER A 473 -19.93 4.79 54.70
CA SER A 473 -18.97 4.98 55.82
C SER A 473 -17.63 4.18 55.67
N PRO A 474 -16.52 4.61 56.30
CA PRO A 474 -15.18 4.09 56.00
C PRO A 474 -15.04 2.61 56.42
N LEU A 475 -15.12 1.72 55.44
CA LEU A 475 -14.64 0.35 55.56
C LEU A 475 -13.10 0.39 55.62
N ILE A 476 -12.52 -0.26 56.62
CA ILE A 476 -11.08 -0.53 56.64
C ILE A 476 -10.87 -1.71 55.69
N TYR A 477 -10.36 -1.42 54.50
CA TYR A 477 -10.07 -2.43 53.49
C TYR A 477 -8.67 -3.01 53.79
N GLY A 478 -8.54 -4.33 53.72
CA GLY A 478 -7.34 -5.05 54.19
C GLY A 478 -6.03 -4.63 53.52
N GLN A 479 -4.98 -5.40 53.82
CA GLN A 479 -3.62 -5.16 53.35
C GLN A 479 -3.49 -5.18 51.81
N VAL A 480 -3.38 -4.00 51.17
CA VAL A 480 -3.25 -3.85 49.69
C VAL A 480 -1.80 -3.52 49.29
N ARG A 481 -1.34 -4.07 48.15
CA ARG A 481 -0.05 -3.71 47.51
C ARG A 481 -0.25 -2.43 46.70
N THR A 482 0.42 -1.34 47.07
CA THR A 482 0.23 -0.03 46.41
C THR A 482 1.15 0.17 45.21
N GLU A 483 0.59 0.49 44.03
CA GLU A 483 1.22 1.42 43.09
C GLU A 483 0.76 2.85 43.44
N PHE A 484 1.73 3.64 43.92
CA PHE A 484 1.78 5.09 44.20
C PHE A 484 0.52 5.91 44.61
N PRO A 485 0.51 6.45 45.84
CA PRO A 485 -0.27 7.64 46.18
C PRO A 485 0.53 8.94 45.94
N TYR A 486 -0.21 9.99 45.56
CA TYR A 486 0.20 11.39 45.41
C TYR A 486 1.28 11.87 46.39
N SER A 487 2.51 12.02 45.90
CA SER A 487 3.42 13.08 46.33
C SER A 487 4.47 13.33 45.25
N GLU A 488 4.74 14.61 45.04
CA GLU A 488 5.68 15.17 44.08
C GLU A 488 7.06 14.49 44.09
N ASN A 489 7.67 14.40 42.90
CA ASN A 489 9.04 13.97 42.57
C ASN A 489 9.35 12.45 42.56
N ILE A 490 9.28 11.85 41.36
CA ILE A 490 9.95 10.57 41.03
C ILE A 490 10.73 10.75 39.71
N TYR A 491 11.75 11.60 39.74
CA TYR A 491 12.93 11.38 38.90
C TYR A 491 14.12 11.41 39.85
N ASN A 492 14.27 10.33 40.63
CA ASN A 492 15.51 9.81 41.21
C ASN A 492 15.22 8.62 42.16
N MET A 493 15.13 7.44 41.56
CA MET A 493 15.81 6.18 41.92
C MET A 493 15.68 5.52 43.32
N ASP A 494 15.60 4.19 43.22
CA ASP A 494 16.15 3.12 44.06
C ASP A 494 15.39 2.60 45.31
N GLU A 495 15.20 1.27 45.30
CA GLU A 495 14.60 0.40 46.33
C GLU A 495 13.06 0.37 46.42
N TYR A 496 12.42 -0.27 45.44
CA TYR A 496 11.06 -0.79 45.62
C TYR A 496 11.12 -2.18 46.27
N ASN A 497 11.04 -2.23 47.60
CA ASN A 497 10.78 -3.45 48.36
C ASN A 497 9.39 -3.33 48.99
N GLY A 498 8.45 -4.14 48.49
CA GLY A 498 7.01 -4.02 48.76
C GLY A 498 6.67 -3.90 50.24
N SER A 499 6.08 -2.76 50.62
CA SER A 499 5.45 -2.56 51.92
C SER A 499 3.95 -2.80 51.80
N ILE A 500 3.43 -3.69 52.64
CA ILE A 500 2.02 -4.01 52.77
C ILE A 500 1.43 -3.09 53.85
N ARG A 501 0.46 -2.25 53.49
CA ARG A 501 -0.21 -1.31 54.41
C ARG A 501 -1.72 -1.56 54.42
N ASP A 502 -2.36 -1.37 55.58
CA ASP A 502 -3.82 -1.30 55.70
C ASP A 502 -4.33 0.00 55.05
N SER A 503 -5.32 -0.07 54.14
CA SER A 503 -5.86 1.11 53.46
C SER A 503 -7.31 1.41 53.82
N SER A 504 -7.54 2.65 54.24
CA SER A 504 -8.87 3.23 54.43
C SER A 504 -9.37 3.98 53.19
N ASN A 505 -8.66 3.87 52.06
CA ASN A 505 -8.99 4.54 50.81
C ASN A 505 -9.76 3.58 49.87
N PRO A 506 -11.01 3.88 49.47
CA PRO A 506 -11.75 3.10 48.46
C PRO A 506 -11.05 3.08 47.10
N CYS A 507 -10.12 4.02 46.92
CA CYS A 507 -9.02 4.09 45.96
C CYS A 507 -8.24 2.80 45.68
N ASP A 508 -8.35 1.73 46.46
CA ASP A 508 -7.41 0.60 46.45
C ASP A 508 -8.09 -0.77 46.14
N ILE A 509 -9.37 -0.77 45.74
CA ILE A 509 -10.14 -2.01 45.51
C ILE A 509 -10.07 -2.45 44.03
N GLY A 510 -10.16 -3.76 43.72
CA GLY A 510 -10.14 -4.28 42.34
C GLY A 510 -11.34 -3.87 41.49
N LYS A 511 -11.24 -4.10 40.17
CA LYS A 511 -12.26 -3.82 39.13
C LYS A 511 -13.63 -4.48 39.37
N ASP A 512 -13.70 -5.49 40.23
CA ASP A 512 -14.89 -6.33 40.46
C ASP A 512 -15.68 -5.92 41.71
N PHE A 513 -15.42 -4.76 42.30
CA PHE A 513 -16.13 -4.30 43.49
C PHE A 513 -17.56 -3.85 43.18
N LEU A 514 -18.52 -4.56 43.75
CA LEU A 514 -19.94 -4.19 43.75
C LEU A 514 -20.23 -3.38 45.01
N ASP A 515 -20.55 -2.09 44.86
CA ASP A 515 -21.01 -1.26 45.97
C ASP A 515 -22.45 -1.65 46.35
N GLY A 516 -22.72 -1.77 47.65
CA GLY A 516 -23.99 -2.21 48.22
C GLY A 516 -24.97 -1.08 48.52
N CYS A 517 -24.67 0.14 48.08
CA CYS A 517 -25.44 1.33 48.43
C CYS A 517 -26.62 1.59 47.45
N SER A 518 -27.84 1.71 47.99
CA SER A 518 -29.08 1.95 47.24
C SER A 518 -29.31 3.41 46.80
N GLY A 519 -28.26 4.23 46.69
CA GLY A 519 -28.35 5.66 46.39
C GLY A 519 -27.01 6.41 46.37
N CYS A 520 -25.94 5.72 45.94
CA CYS A 520 -24.60 6.28 45.85
C CYS A 520 -24.16 6.48 44.39
N ILE A 521 -23.17 7.33 44.18
CA ILE A 521 -22.47 7.46 42.90
C ILE A 521 -21.72 6.16 42.64
N GLY A 522 -22.02 5.50 41.52
CA GLY A 522 -21.33 4.29 41.11
C GLY A 522 -19.99 4.58 40.45
N SER A 523 -19.17 3.55 40.30
CA SER A 523 -17.93 3.62 39.51
C SER A 523 -18.17 3.65 38.00
N LYS A 524 -19.43 3.72 37.56
CA LYS A 524 -19.85 3.59 36.17
C LYS A 524 -20.09 4.96 35.54
N PHE A 525 -19.72 5.09 34.27
CA PHE A 525 -19.88 6.35 33.55
C PHE A 525 -20.27 6.12 32.09
N VAL A 526 -20.86 7.16 31.51
CA VAL A 526 -21.26 7.25 30.10
C VAL A 526 -20.47 8.35 29.44
N VAL A 527 -20.03 8.11 28.21
CA VAL A 527 -19.36 9.11 27.37
C VAL A 527 -20.05 9.27 26.04
N ASP A 528 -20.16 10.53 25.62
CA ASP A 528 -20.57 10.89 24.28
C ASP A 528 -19.35 11.41 23.53
N LEU A 529 -18.97 10.74 22.45
CA LEU A 529 -17.80 11.09 21.64
C LEU A 529 -18.25 11.61 20.28
N GLU A 530 -17.54 12.61 19.81
CA GLU A 530 -17.60 13.13 18.45
C GLU A 530 -16.31 12.72 17.74
N ILE A 531 -16.45 11.85 16.73
CA ILE A 531 -15.36 11.29 15.94
C ILE A 531 -15.55 11.71 14.48
N ASP A 532 -14.59 12.45 13.94
CA ASP A 532 -14.55 12.72 12.52
C ASP A 532 -14.15 11.44 11.78
N ASN A 533 -14.92 11.06 10.75
CA ASN A 533 -14.73 9.83 9.95
C ASN A 533 -14.71 8.55 10.80
N ILE A 534 -15.90 8.16 11.28
CA ILE A 534 -16.10 6.96 12.08
C ILE A 534 -15.68 5.72 11.28
N SER A 535 -14.68 5.01 11.80
CA SER A 535 -14.26 3.68 11.35
C SER A 535 -14.09 2.75 12.55
N HIS A 536 -14.05 1.43 12.32
CA HIS A 536 -13.83 0.45 13.39
C HIS A 536 -12.54 0.73 14.17
N ASP A 537 -11.45 1.05 13.46
CA ASP A 537 -10.15 1.35 14.06
C ASP A 537 -10.22 2.61 14.94
N ARG A 538 -10.94 3.65 14.50
CA ARG A 538 -11.12 4.89 15.29
C ARG A 538 -11.93 4.66 16.56
N ILE A 539 -12.89 3.74 16.54
CA ILE A 539 -13.66 3.35 17.73
C ILE A 539 -12.78 2.56 18.71
N LEU A 540 -11.96 1.63 18.21
CA LEU A 540 -11.00 0.89 19.03
C LEU A 540 -9.95 1.82 19.65
N GLU A 541 -9.41 2.77 18.89
CA GLU A 541 -8.48 3.79 19.38
C GLU A 541 -9.08 4.62 20.52
N ALA A 542 -10.31 5.13 20.33
CA ALA A 542 -11.01 5.90 21.36
C ALA A 542 -11.27 5.07 22.62
N THR A 543 -11.66 3.80 22.45
CA THR A 543 -11.88 2.86 23.56
C THR A 543 -10.58 2.60 24.33
N ASN A 544 -9.48 2.38 23.63
CA ASN A 544 -8.17 2.19 24.23
C ASN A 544 -7.70 3.42 25.00
N VAL A 545 -7.91 4.63 24.45
CA VAL A 545 -7.61 5.89 25.17
C VAL A 545 -8.46 6.02 26.43
N ILE A 546 -9.75 5.70 26.37
CA ILE A 546 -10.62 5.74 27.55
C ILE A 546 -10.12 4.75 28.60
N GLN A 547 -9.87 3.49 28.24
CA GLN A 547 -9.38 2.47 29.17
C GLN A 547 -8.03 2.85 29.80
N GLU A 548 -7.15 3.50 29.04
CA GLU A 548 -5.85 3.94 29.52
C GLU A 548 -5.97 5.14 30.46
N TYR A 549 -6.81 6.14 30.16
CA TYR A 549 -6.81 7.42 30.86
C TYR A 549 -7.86 7.55 31.96
N VAL A 550 -8.78 6.60 32.10
CA VAL A 550 -9.72 6.55 33.22
C VAL A 550 -9.08 5.96 34.48
N PRO A 551 -9.56 6.33 35.69
CA PRO A 551 -9.17 5.66 36.93
C PRO A 551 -9.43 4.17 36.87
N PHE A 552 -8.61 3.37 37.57
CA PHE A 552 -8.66 1.91 37.45
C PHE A 552 -9.97 1.25 37.91
N HIS A 553 -10.76 1.92 38.75
CA HIS A 553 -12.11 1.47 39.14
C HIS A 553 -13.22 1.95 38.23
N ALA A 554 -12.95 2.93 37.36
CA ALA A 554 -13.99 3.52 36.55
C ALA A 554 -14.34 2.57 35.40
N VAL A 555 -15.59 2.14 35.35
CA VAL A 555 -16.09 1.20 34.35
C VAL A 555 -16.95 1.96 33.34
N LEU A 556 -16.54 1.91 32.07
CA LEU A 556 -17.35 2.42 30.97
C LEU A 556 -18.65 1.58 30.88
N HIS A 557 -19.82 2.21 31.02
CA HIS A 557 -21.12 1.54 30.94
C HIS A 557 -21.76 1.66 29.56
N SER A 558 -21.59 2.80 28.91
CA SER A 558 -21.99 2.96 27.51
C SER A 558 -21.20 4.08 26.84
N MET A 559 -20.99 3.92 25.54
CA MET A 559 -20.36 4.91 24.68
C MET A 559 -21.32 5.27 23.56
N ASN A 560 -21.69 6.55 23.50
CA ASN A 560 -22.47 7.08 22.38
C ASN A 560 -21.51 7.75 21.40
N LEU A 561 -21.60 7.36 20.13
CA LEU A 561 -20.77 7.91 19.06
C LEU A 561 -21.61 8.82 18.17
N SER A 562 -21.02 9.95 17.79
CA SER A 562 -21.53 10.87 16.79
C SER A 562 -20.39 11.25 15.84
N GLY A 563 -20.68 11.43 14.56
CA GLY A 563 -19.63 11.67 13.58
C GLY A 563 -20.12 11.53 12.14
N THR A 564 -19.24 11.85 11.21
CA THR A 564 -19.43 11.61 9.78
C THR A 564 -18.81 10.28 9.39
N MET A 565 -19.38 9.62 8.37
CA MET A 565 -18.75 8.48 7.69
C MET A 565 -18.60 8.89 6.24
N ASP A 566 -17.37 9.20 5.82
CA ASP A 566 -17.07 9.43 4.42
C ASP A 566 -16.76 8.07 3.78
N ASP A 567 -17.77 7.47 3.16
CA ASP A 567 -17.62 6.22 2.41
C ASP A 567 -17.51 6.51 0.92
N LEU A 568 -16.44 6.02 0.30
CA LEU A 568 -16.27 6.05 -1.15
C LEU A 568 -17.06 4.88 -1.73
N VAL A 569 -18.35 5.12 -2.00
CA VAL A 569 -19.17 4.16 -2.74
C VAL A 569 -18.62 4.07 -4.16
N MET A 570 -17.83 3.03 -4.43
CA MET A 570 -17.47 2.70 -5.80
C MET A 570 -18.75 2.54 -6.62
N PRO A 571 -18.85 3.15 -7.82
CA PRO A 571 -20.03 2.96 -8.65
C PRO A 571 -20.24 1.46 -8.90
N PRO A 572 -21.49 0.98 -8.97
CA PRO A 572 -21.76 -0.44 -9.21
C PRO A 572 -21.02 -0.89 -10.46
N LEU A 573 -20.14 -1.87 -10.31
CA LEU A 573 -19.47 -2.55 -11.41
C LEU A 573 -20.50 -3.39 -12.16
N GLU A 574 -21.15 -2.77 -13.15
CA GLU A 574 -21.89 -3.51 -14.16
C GLU A 574 -20.88 -4.24 -15.05
N SER A 575 -20.82 -5.56 -14.91
CA SER A 575 -20.15 -6.42 -15.89
C SER A 575 -21.15 -6.75 -16.98
N PHE A 576 -20.86 -6.30 -18.20
CA PHE A 576 -21.58 -6.70 -19.40
C PHE A 576 -20.60 -7.45 -20.31
N ASP A 577 -20.92 -8.71 -20.60
CA ASP A 577 -20.21 -9.51 -21.59
C ASP A 577 -20.58 -9.01 -22.99
N ILE A 578 -19.69 -8.23 -23.61
CA ILE A 578 -19.87 -7.76 -24.98
C ILE A 578 -19.16 -8.72 -25.92
N LEU A 579 -19.93 -9.44 -26.73
CA LEU A 579 -19.42 -10.15 -27.91
C LEU A 579 -19.20 -9.12 -29.03
N ILE A 580 -18.06 -8.44 -28.99
CA ILE A 580 -17.66 -7.50 -30.04
C ILE A 580 -17.21 -8.33 -31.25
N ASN A 581 -18.05 -8.38 -32.29
CA ASN A 581 -17.61 -8.83 -33.61
C ASN A 581 -16.97 -7.64 -34.33
N VAL A 582 -15.67 -7.43 -34.08
CA VAL A 582 -14.87 -6.45 -34.80
C VAL A 582 -14.63 -6.98 -36.21
N LYS A 583 -15.43 -6.54 -37.19
CA LYS A 583 -15.02 -6.56 -38.59
C LYS A 583 -14.24 -5.27 -38.89
N GLY A 584 -13.03 -5.22 -38.35
CA GLY A 584 -11.99 -4.33 -38.84
C GLY A 584 -11.27 -5.02 -39.99
N ASN A 585 -11.03 -4.32 -41.09
CA ASN A 585 -9.88 -4.66 -41.91
C ASN A 585 -8.65 -4.22 -41.13
N GLU A 586 -8.14 -5.09 -40.28
CA GLU A 586 -6.78 -4.93 -39.77
C GLU A 586 -5.84 -5.08 -40.97
N PHE A 587 -5.24 -3.97 -41.37
CA PHE A 587 -3.90 -4.04 -41.92
C PHE A 587 -2.99 -4.43 -40.76
N THR A 588 -2.92 -5.73 -40.46
CA THR A 588 -1.83 -6.28 -39.67
C THR A 588 -0.59 -6.16 -40.55
N VAL A 589 0.08 -5.00 -40.48
CA VAL A 589 1.48 -4.94 -40.87
C VAL A 589 2.20 -5.76 -39.79
N ALA A 590 2.47 -7.03 -40.12
CA ALA A 590 3.35 -7.86 -39.32
C ALA A 590 4.64 -7.06 -39.03
N GLY A 591 4.90 -6.79 -37.75
CA GLY A 591 6.10 -6.11 -37.28
C GLY A 591 6.11 -4.60 -37.53
N GLY A 592 5.37 -3.84 -36.72
CA GLY A 592 5.58 -2.40 -36.56
C GLY A 592 6.94 -2.12 -35.93
N GLN A 593 7.99 -2.06 -36.75
CA GLN A 593 9.28 -1.48 -36.39
C GLN A 593 9.11 0.04 -36.26
N THR A 594 9.26 0.58 -35.06
CA THR A 594 9.24 2.04 -34.78
C THR A 594 10.55 2.73 -35.13
N ILE A 595 11.58 2.00 -35.57
CA ILE A 595 12.90 2.56 -35.87
C ILE A 595 12.91 3.35 -37.20
N PHE A 596 11.87 3.23 -38.06
CA PHE A 596 11.96 3.68 -39.46
C PHE A 596 10.82 4.55 -40.04
N ASN A 597 9.80 4.93 -39.27
CA ASN A 597 8.68 5.75 -39.80
C ASN A 597 8.54 7.08 -39.02
N ARG A 598 8.55 8.21 -39.73
CA ARG A 598 8.06 9.50 -39.22
C ARG A 598 6.75 9.86 -39.93
N THR A 599 5.73 10.15 -39.14
CA THR A 599 4.49 10.79 -39.59
C THR A 599 4.57 12.29 -39.33
N MET A 600 4.33 13.11 -40.35
CA MET A 600 4.04 14.53 -40.17
C MET A 600 2.52 14.77 -40.19
N GLN A 601 2.10 15.90 -39.63
CA GLN A 601 0.71 16.33 -39.56
C GLN A 601 0.07 16.36 -40.97
N GLU A 602 -1.20 15.96 -41.09
CA GLU A 602 -1.98 15.82 -42.34
C GLU A 602 -1.69 14.60 -43.25
N GLY A 603 -1.22 13.49 -42.70
CA GLY A 603 -1.35 12.18 -43.37
C GLY A 603 -0.38 11.91 -44.53
N ALA A 604 0.69 12.69 -44.66
CA ALA A 604 1.82 12.34 -45.50
C ALA A 604 2.77 11.39 -44.74
N GLU A 605 2.82 10.12 -45.17
CA GLU A 605 3.78 9.13 -44.68
C GLU A 605 4.99 9.07 -45.63
N PHE A 606 6.20 9.39 -45.16
CA PHE A 606 7.45 9.11 -45.89
C PHE A 606 7.91 7.69 -45.56
N LYS A 607 8.08 6.86 -46.59
CA LYS A 607 8.59 5.49 -46.40
C LYS A 607 10.10 5.50 -46.59
N ARG A 608 10.86 4.89 -45.68
CA ARG A 608 12.34 4.94 -45.69
C ARG A 608 13.00 4.39 -46.96
N ASN A 609 12.30 3.59 -47.77
CA ASN A 609 12.78 3.18 -49.10
C ASN A 609 12.85 4.34 -50.11
N GLU A 610 12.38 5.53 -49.74
CA GLU A 610 12.52 6.79 -50.50
C GLU A 610 13.74 7.62 -50.04
N LEU A 611 14.34 7.31 -48.88
CA LEU A 611 15.40 8.10 -48.23
C LEU A 611 16.73 7.32 -48.04
N ALA A 612 16.76 6.04 -48.39
CA ALA A 612 17.95 5.20 -48.37
C ALA A 612 17.89 4.18 -49.51
N ASN A 613 19.01 3.96 -50.19
CA ASN A 613 19.14 2.87 -51.14
C ASN A 613 19.34 1.57 -50.36
N MET A 614 18.34 0.71 -50.44
CA MET A 614 18.45 -0.67 -49.97
C MET A 614 19.27 -1.48 -50.98
N THR A 615 20.38 -2.03 -50.53
CA THR A 615 21.18 -2.98 -51.31
C THR A 615 21.23 -4.32 -50.58
N THR A 616 20.98 -5.40 -51.29
CA THR A 616 21.13 -6.74 -50.71
C THR A 616 22.62 -7.08 -50.65
N ALA A 617 23.21 -6.98 -49.47
CA ALA A 617 24.62 -7.26 -49.24
C ALA A 617 24.90 -8.77 -49.26
N VAL A 618 23.94 -9.57 -48.78
CA VAL A 618 23.96 -11.04 -48.84
C VAL A 618 22.59 -11.51 -49.28
N SER A 619 22.54 -12.34 -50.32
CA SER A 619 21.30 -12.96 -50.81
C SER A 619 21.35 -14.47 -50.68
N SER A 620 20.25 -15.05 -50.21
CA SER A 620 20.02 -16.48 -50.02
C SER A 620 21.10 -17.17 -49.20
N GLY A 621 21.55 -16.53 -48.12
CA GLY A 621 22.46 -17.14 -47.15
C GLY A 621 21.81 -18.31 -46.43
N SER A 622 22.58 -19.36 -46.15
CA SER A 622 22.14 -20.48 -45.29
C SER A 622 22.72 -20.33 -43.90
N ALA A 623 21.87 -20.36 -42.88
CA ALA A 623 22.29 -20.33 -41.47
C ALA A 623 21.56 -21.38 -40.65
N THR A 624 22.11 -21.65 -39.47
CA THR A 624 21.38 -22.37 -38.42
C THR A 624 20.95 -21.34 -37.38
N ALA A 625 19.65 -21.24 -37.15
CA ALA A 625 19.04 -20.34 -36.19
C ALA A 625 18.77 -21.05 -34.86
N TYR A 626 18.97 -20.37 -33.76
CA TYR A 626 18.89 -20.88 -32.40
C TYR A 626 18.06 -19.91 -31.56
N ASN A 627 17.30 -20.46 -30.63
CA ASN A 627 16.97 -19.73 -29.42
C ASN A 627 18.03 -20.06 -28.36
N GLU A 628 18.51 -19.04 -27.65
CA GLU A 628 19.58 -19.22 -26.67
C GLU A 628 19.05 -19.86 -25.38
N ASN A 629 17.83 -19.54 -24.98
CA ASN A 629 17.27 -20.01 -23.72
C ASN A 629 15.80 -20.43 -23.87
N VAL A 630 15.39 -21.37 -23.02
CA VAL A 630 13.98 -21.60 -22.69
C VAL A 630 13.72 -20.91 -21.36
N ILE A 631 12.67 -20.10 -21.30
CA ILE A 631 12.26 -19.39 -20.09
C ILE A 631 10.89 -19.89 -19.62
N LEU A 632 10.66 -19.83 -18.32
CA LEU A 632 9.34 -19.90 -17.71
C LEU A 632 8.80 -18.48 -17.57
N PHE A 633 7.58 -18.25 -18.06
CA PHE A 633 6.79 -17.05 -17.79
C PHE A 633 5.63 -17.38 -16.85
N SER A 634 5.45 -16.57 -15.81
CA SER A 634 4.36 -16.70 -14.84
C SER A 634 3.58 -15.38 -14.74
N PRO A 635 2.33 -15.30 -15.22
CA PRO A 635 1.55 -14.05 -15.12
C PRO A 635 1.17 -13.71 -13.67
N ASP A 636 1.02 -14.73 -12.81
CA ASP A 636 0.48 -14.57 -11.45
C ASP A 636 1.57 -14.37 -10.38
N ALA A 637 2.85 -14.44 -10.75
CA ALA A 637 3.95 -14.38 -9.79
C ALA A 637 5.11 -13.58 -10.34
N ARG A 638 5.50 -12.56 -9.59
CA ARG A 638 6.69 -11.75 -9.86
C ARG A 638 7.92 -12.50 -9.30
N LEU A 639 8.68 -13.12 -10.20
CA LEU A 639 9.77 -14.03 -9.87
C LEU A 639 11.05 -13.31 -9.40
N ASP A 640 11.27 -12.07 -9.83
CA ASP A 640 12.41 -11.24 -9.40
C ASP A 640 12.35 -10.82 -7.92
N THR A 641 11.16 -10.76 -7.32
CA THR A 641 10.99 -10.44 -5.89
C THR A 641 11.16 -11.63 -4.97
N LEU A 642 11.27 -12.85 -5.52
CA LEU A 642 11.40 -14.07 -4.73
C LEU A 642 12.87 -14.28 -4.36
N PRO A 643 13.17 -14.81 -3.16
CA PRO A 643 14.53 -15.10 -2.73
C PRO A 643 15.05 -16.39 -3.38
N ILE A 644 15.18 -16.38 -4.71
CA ILE A 644 15.68 -17.48 -5.54
C ILE A 644 17.20 -17.59 -5.32
N ASP A 645 17.71 -18.81 -5.12
CA ASP A 645 19.15 -18.99 -4.95
C ASP A 645 19.89 -18.64 -6.25
N PRO A 646 20.99 -17.88 -6.21
CA PRO A 646 21.80 -17.60 -7.40
C PRO A 646 22.42 -18.86 -8.01
N ASP A 647 22.52 -19.96 -7.26
CA ASP A 647 23.03 -21.25 -7.75
C ASP A 647 21.85 -22.17 -8.13
N SER A 648 21.73 -22.51 -9.43
CA SER A 648 20.64 -23.36 -9.95
C SER A 648 20.65 -24.79 -9.42
N THR A 649 21.74 -25.26 -8.83
CA THR A 649 21.76 -26.60 -8.25
C THR A 649 20.91 -26.70 -6.99
N TYR A 650 20.63 -25.57 -6.32
CA TYR A 650 19.80 -25.52 -5.13
C TYR A 650 18.42 -24.91 -5.38
N THR A 651 18.12 -24.42 -6.58
CA THR A 651 16.78 -23.96 -6.94
C THR A 651 16.18 -24.84 -8.01
N TYR A 652 15.01 -25.42 -7.72
CA TYR A 652 14.33 -26.32 -8.64
C TYR A 652 12.90 -25.85 -8.93
N LEU A 653 12.57 -25.94 -10.21
CA LEU A 653 11.24 -25.77 -10.76
C LEU A 653 10.65 -27.15 -11.02
N GLU A 654 9.53 -27.45 -10.37
CA GLU A 654 8.77 -28.68 -10.56
C GLU A 654 7.51 -28.35 -11.37
N VAL A 655 7.43 -28.85 -12.60
CA VAL A 655 6.22 -28.79 -13.43
C VAL A 655 5.36 -30.02 -13.13
N LEU A 656 4.11 -29.79 -12.72
CA LEU A 656 3.23 -30.85 -12.28
C LEU A 656 2.53 -31.57 -13.45
N ALA A 657 2.36 -32.88 -13.29
CA ALA A 657 1.47 -33.66 -14.15
C ALA A 657 0.02 -33.10 -14.09
N PRO A 658 -0.76 -33.15 -15.19
CA PRO A 658 -0.59 -33.97 -16.39
C PRO A 658 0.08 -33.27 -17.58
N SER A 659 0.79 -32.16 -17.38
CA SER A 659 1.47 -31.45 -18.48
C SER A 659 2.48 -32.35 -19.21
N SER A 660 2.60 -32.17 -20.53
CA SER A 660 3.65 -32.78 -21.35
C SER A 660 5.06 -32.33 -20.92
N ASN A 661 5.15 -31.14 -20.33
CA ASN A 661 6.35 -30.55 -19.75
C ASN A 661 6.56 -30.96 -18.28
N ALA A 662 5.84 -31.96 -17.75
CA ALA A 662 6.01 -32.38 -16.37
C ALA A 662 7.43 -32.91 -16.11
N GLY A 663 8.10 -32.37 -15.09
CA GLY A 663 9.50 -32.63 -14.80
C GLY A 663 10.09 -31.68 -13.77
N GLU A 664 11.34 -31.95 -13.40
CA GLU A 664 12.15 -31.09 -12.53
C GLU A 664 13.22 -30.37 -13.37
N TYR A 665 13.35 -29.06 -13.19
CA TYR A 665 14.23 -28.18 -13.97
C TYR A 665 15.03 -27.28 -13.02
N GLY A 666 16.30 -27.02 -13.32
CA GLY A 666 17.08 -25.99 -12.63
C GLY A 666 16.89 -24.64 -13.31
N VAL A 667 16.81 -23.58 -12.53
CA VAL A 667 16.45 -22.24 -13.01
C VAL A 667 17.39 -21.15 -12.49
N GLU A 668 17.60 -20.11 -13.30
CA GLU A 668 18.49 -18.96 -13.02
C GLU A 668 17.93 -17.67 -13.63
N ASN A 669 18.53 -16.53 -13.27
CA ASN A 669 18.30 -15.23 -13.91
C ASN A 669 16.82 -14.82 -13.95
N ALA A 670 16.19 -14.73 -12.77
CA ALA A 670 14.83 -14.24 -12.65
C ALA A 670 14.76 -12.73 -12.99
N TYR A 671 13.84 -12.36 -13.89
CA TYR A 671 13.60 -10.99 -14.29
C TYR A 671 12.09 -10.75 -14.46
N ARG A 672 11.52 -9.86 -13.63
CA ARG A 672 10.08 -9.62 -13.54
C ARG A 672 9.30 -10.94 -13.38
N ASN A 673 8.54 -11.34 -14.41
CA ASN A 673 7.70 -12.53 -14.44
C ASN A 673 8.36 -13.71 -15.18
N HIS A 674 9.64 -13.57 -15.56
CA HIS A 674 10.39 -14.56 -16.33
C HIS A 674 11.52 -15.15 -15.50
N ILE A 675 11.86 -16.41 -15.76
CA ILE A 675 13.06 -17.06 -15.24
C ILE A 675 13.61 -18.05 -16.27
N SER A 676 14.92 -18.15 -16.39
CA SER A 676 15.56 -19.00 -17.40
C SER A 676 15.75 -20.43 -16.89
N ILE A 677 15.55 -21.41 -17.76
CA ILE A 677 15.80 -22.83 -17.48
C ILE A 677 17.22 -23.16 -17.90
N VAL A 678 18.03 -23.63 -16.94
CA VAL A 678 19.46 -23.91 -17.16
C VAL A 678 19.76 -25.41 -17.13
N SER A 679 18.92 -26.22 -16.45
CA SER A 679 19.07 -27.67 -16.44
C SER A 679 17.73 -28.40 -16.54
N GLY A 680 17.75 -29.65 -17.04
CA GLY A 680 16.56 -30.47 -17.24
C GLY A 680 15.86 -30.30 -18.59
N SER A 681 16.44 -29.51 -19.52
CA SER A 681 16.01 -29.20 -20.90
C SER A 681 14.65 -29.79 -21.32
N PRO A 682 13.59 -28.95 -21.42
CA PRO A 682 12.28 -29.39 -21.90
C PRO A 682 12.36 -30.11 -23.24
N THR A 683 11.43 -31.05 -23.48
CA THR A 683 11.41 -31.77 -24.77
C THR A 683 11.01 -30.80 -25.87
N GLU A 684 11.87 -30.64 -26.88
CA GLU A 684 11.60 -29.79 -28.02
C GLU A 684 10.97 -30.56 -29.20
N PRO A 685 10.01 -29.99 -29.94
CA PRO A 685 9.48 -28.63 -29.82
C PRO A 685 8.65 -28.43 -28.54
N LEU A 686 8.88 -27.30 -27.90
CA LEU A 686 8.28 -26.92 -26.63
C LEU A 686 6.75 -26.87 -26.70
N ASP A 687 6.08 -27.55 -25.76
CA ASP A 687 4.65 -27.37 -25.55
C ASP A 687 4.43 -26.07 -24.77
N GLN A 688 3.89 -25.03 -25.41
CA GLN A 688 3.64 -23.73 -24.78
C GLN A 688 2.29 -23.66 -24.05
N SER A 689 1.59 -24.78 -23.87
CA SER A 689 0.35 -24.80 -23.10
C SER A 689 0.58 -24.47 -21.61
N ALA A 690 -0.44 -23.87 -21.00
CA ALA A 690 -0.40 -23.53 -19.58
C ALA A 690 -0.25 -24.78 -18.71
N PHE A 691 0.68 -24.76 -17.77
CA PHE A 691 0.84 -25.82 -16.77
C PHE A 691 0.93 -25.25 -15.35
N THR A 692 0.75 -26.12 -14.38
CA THR A 692 0.93 -25.77 -12.97
C THR A 692 2.35 -26.11 -12.55
N PHE A 693 3.02 -25.19 -11.86
CA PHE A 693 4.37 -25.40 -11.38
C PHE A 693 4.54 -25.03 -9.91
N ARG A 694 5.66 -25.49 -9.35
CA ARG A 694 6.14 -25.11 -8.03
C ARG A 694 7.61 -24.72 -8.14
N LEU A 695 8.00 -23.71 -7.37
CA LEU A 695 9.38 -23.24 -7.30
C LEU A 695 9.85 -23.34 -5.85
N SER A 696 11.05 -23.87 -5.65
CA SER A 696 11.57 -24.16 -4.32
C SER A 696 13.10 -24.06 -4.28
N ASN A 697 13.62 -23.75 -3.10
CA ASN A 697 15.04 -23.81 -2.79
C ASN A 697 15.36 -24.99 -1.85
N GLU A 698 16.45 -25.71 -2.10
CA GLU A 698 17.05 -26.65 -1.16
C GLU A 698 17.76 -25.91 -0.03
N ARG A 699 17.33 -26.18 1.20
CA ARG A 699 17.94 -25.61 2.41
C ARG A 699 18.96 -26.56 3.01
N ALA A 700 18.62 -27.85 3.04
CA ALA A 700 19.50 -28.87 3.57
C ALA A 700 19.14 -30.25 3.01
N SER A 701 20.09 -31.16 3.00
CA SER A 701 19.89 -32.57 2.65
C SER A 701 20.59 -33.50 3.63
N LYS A 702 20.07 -34.71 3.77
CA LYS A 702 20.65 -35.74 4.65
C LYS A 702 20.48 -37.12 4.04
N ALA A 703 21.59 -37.81 3.82
CA ALA A 703 21.59 -39.14 3.21
C ALA A 703 21.03 -40.25 4.13
N THR A 704 21.16 -40.08 5.45
CA THR A 704 20.77 -41.09 6.45
C THR A 704 20.02 -40.46 7.63
N ALA A 705 18.72 -40.23 7.45
CA ALA A 705 17.78 -39.83 8.50
C ALA A 705 16.99 -41.04 9.02
N THR A 706 16.31 -40.84 10.14
CA THR A 706 15.30 -41.77 10.64
C THR A 706 13.93 -41.11 10.56
N ILE A 707 12.92 -41.83 10.07
CA ILE A 707 11.53 -41.38 10.06
C ILE A 707 10.71 -42.40 10.85
N TYR A 708 10.08 -41.97 11.94
CA TYR A 708 9.13 -42.78 12.70
C TYR A 708 7.71 -42.47 12.25
N GLN A 709 6.85 -43.47 12.15
CA GLN A 709 5.42 -43.27 12.05
C GLN A 709 4.88 -42.90 13.43
N ASP A 710 4.33 -41.71 13.57
CA ASP A 710 3.89 -41.14 14.85
C ASP A 710 2.54 -40.45 14.64
N ASP A 711 1.46 -41.22 14.48
CA ASP A 711 0.15 -40.62 14.18
C ASP A 711 -0.40 -39.83 15.37
N LEU A 712 -1.05 -38.69 15.08
CA LEU A 712 -1.71 -37.89 16.12
C LEU A 712 -3.16 -38.32 16.24
N PHE A 713 -3.52 -38.84 17.41
CA PHE A 713 -4.86 -39.32 17.73
C PHE A 713 -5.62 -38.29 18.57
N LYS A 714 -6.71 -37.78 18.01
CA LYS A 714 -7.60 -36.80 18.65
C LYS A 714 -8.95 -37.44 18.93
N PHE A 715 -9.34 -37.53 20.19
CA PHE A 715 -10.57 -38.16 20.64
C PHE A 715 -11.55 -37.12 21.18
N SER A 716 -12.78 -37.13 20.68
CA SER A 716 -13.85 -36.26 21.13
C SER A 716 -15.16 -37.03 21.26
N ASP A 717 -16.13 -36.47 21.96
CA ASP A 717 -17.48 -37.02 22.08
C ASP A 717 -18.48 -35.87 21.95
N SER A 718 -19.45 -36.01 21.05
CA SER A 718 -20.51 -35.01 20.88
C SER A 718 -21.46 -34.94 22.09
N ALA A 719 -21.54 -36.01 22.89
CA ALA A 719 -22.42 -36.10 24.05
C ALA A 719 -21.75 -35.70 25.37
N PHE A 720 -20.42 -35.48 25.36
CA PHE A 720 -19.66 -35.21 26.57
C PHE A 720 -18.48 -34.28 26.31
N SER A 721 -18.44 -33.15 27.03
CA SER A 721 -17.32 -32.21 26.96
C SER A 721 -16.25 -32.59 27.96
N PHE A 722 -15.06 -32.94 27.45
CA PHE A 722 -13.91 -33.26 28.30
C PHE A 722 -13.26 -32.04 28.96
N TRP A 723 -13.66 -30.81 28.57
CA TRP A 723 -13.18 -29.57 29.19
C TRP A 723 -13.85 -29.28 30.54
N ALA A 724 -15.10 -29.73 30.72
CA ALA A 724 -15.89 -29.44 31.92
C ALA A 724 -15.41 -30.25 33.14
N GLU A 725 -14.81 -31.41 32.91
CA GLU A 725 -14.18 -32.20 33.97
C GLU A 725 -12.72 -31.78 34.10
N SER A 726 -12.23 -31.57 35.32
CA SER A 726 -10.81 -31.27 35.61
C SER A 726 -9.89 -32.49 35.37
N ILE A 727 -9.94 -33.04 34.16
CA ILE A 727 -9.16 -34.21 33.72
C ILE A 727 -7.68 -33.91 33.86
N LYS A 728 -6.94 -34.85 34.44
CA LYS A 728 -5.49 -34.73 34.60
C LYS A 728 -4.77 -35.39 33.43
N THR A 729 -4.04 -34.57 32.69
CA THR A 729 -3.27 -34.96 31.50
C THR A 729 -1.81 -35.21 31.84
N GLN A 730 -1.05 -35.77 30.89
CA GLN A 730 0.40 -35.87 31.03
C GLN A 730 1.06 -34.49 31.23
N TRP A 731 0.53 -33.44 30.58
CA TRP A 731 1.01 -32.08 30.80
C TRP A 731 0.85 -31.63 32.27
N ASP A 732 -0.26 -31.96 32.91
CA ASP A 732 -0.49 -31.65 34.32
C ASP A 732 0.47 -32.41 35.24
N VAL A 733 0.76 -33.68 34.93
CA VAL A 733 1.76 -34.47 35.67
C VAL A 733 3.15 -33.83 35.59
N ASP A 734 3.52 -33.32 34.42
CA ASP A 734 4.86 -32.78 34.18
C ASP A 734 5.03 -31.33 34.67
N ASN A 735 3.94 -30.53 34.73
CA ASN A 735 4.01 -29.08 34.99
C ASN A 735 3.27 -28.61 36.25
N ASP A 736 2.26 -29.35 36.74
CA ASP A 736 1.55 -29.00 37.97
C ASP A 736 2.24 -29.65 39.18
N VAL A 737 3.08 -28.86 39.86
CA VAL A 737 3.80 -29.28 41.08
C VAL A 737 2.88 -29.74 42.22
N SER A 738 1.58 -29.48 42.15
CA SER A 738 0.58 -29.90 43.14
C SER A 738 -0.05 -31.26 42.85
N TYR A 739 0.07 -31.77 41.61
CA TYR A 739 -0.42 -33.08 41.21
C TYR A 739 0.72 -34.12 41.28
N THR A 740 0.42 -35.31 41.83
CA THR A 740 1.42 -36.38 42.02
C THR A 740 0.90 -37.76 41.55
N GLY A 741 -0.24 -37.78 40.85
CA GLY A 741 -0.83 -38.98 40.27
C GLY A 741 -0.37 -39.24 38.84
N ASP A 742 -0.83 -40.35 38.27
CA ASP A 742 -0.60 -40.73 36.87
C ASP A 742 -1.61 -40.01 35.94
N PRO A 743 -1.31 -39.80 34.65
CA PRO A 743 -2.27 -39.22 33.72
C PRO A 743 -3.53 -40.08 33.63
N TRP A 744 -4.69 -39.43 33.45
CA TRP A 744 -5.95 -40.14 33.25
C TRP A 744 -5.94 -40.91 31.93
N VAL A 745 -6.71 -42.00 31.88
CA VAL A 745 -6.72 -42.92 30.74
C VAL A 745 -8.10 -43.08 30.12
N VAL A 746 -8.14 -43.19 28.80
CA VAL A 746 -9.32 -43.59 28.03
C VAL A 746 -9.17 -45.05 27.63
N ASN A 747 -10.00 -45.92 28.20
CA ASN A 747 -10.08 -47.30 27.78
C ASN A 747 -11.06 -47.42 26.62
N ILE A 748 -10.60 -47.96 25.49
CA ILE A 748 -11.41 -48.23 24.31
C ILE A 748 -11.46 -49.74 24.08
N PRO A 749 -12.53 -50.44 24.53
CA PRO A 749 -12.59 -51.90 24.50
C PRO A 749 -12.44 -52.52 23.11
N ALA A 750 -12.80 -51.78 22.05
CA ALA A 750 -12.65 -52.23 20.67
C ALA A 750 -11.19 -52.45 20.24
N TYR A 751 -10.23 -51.76 20.88
CA TYR A 751 -8.81 -51.80 20.57
C TYR A 751 -7.95 -52.35 21.72
N ALA A 752 -8.62 -52.82 22.79
CA ALA A 752 -8.07 -53.65 23.86
C ALA A 752 -6.88 -53.06 24.65
N ASP A 753 -6.75 -51.72 24.70
CA ASP A 753 -5.73 -51.02 25.48
C ASP A 753 -6.31 -49.81 26.23
N GLU A 754 -5.57 -49.33 27.23
CA GLU A 754 -5.85 -48.09 27.94
C GLU A 754 -4.90 -47.00 27.44
N TYR A 755 -5.46 -45.89 26.96
CA TYR A 755 -4.68 -44.83 26.32
C TYR A 755 -4.56 -43.62 27.24
N GLU A 756 -3.33 -43.25 27.58
CA GLU A 756 -3.03 -42.06 28.39
C GLU A 756 -3.40 -40.78 27.64
N ILE A 757 -3.95 -39.81 28.37
CA ILE A 757 -4.30 -38.50 27.84
C ILE A 757 -3.08 -37.59 27.91
N LEU A 758 -2.53 -37.26 26.75
CA LEU A 758 -1.35 -36.41 26.63
C LEU A 758 -1.69 -34.94 26.92
N ASN A 759 -2.78 -34.45 26.32
CA ASN A 759 -3.21 -33.06 26.44
C ASN A 759 -4.70 -32.93 26.08
N ILE A 760 -5.31 -31.80 26.46
CA ILE A 760 -6.67 -31.42 26.08
C ILE A 760 -6.57 -30.14 25.24
N LEU A 761 -7.13 -30.18 24.04
CA LEU A 761 -7.22 -29.01 23.17
C LEU A 761 -8.29 -28.05 23.67
N SER A 762 -8.19 -26.77 23.28
CA SER A 762 -9.14 -25.72 23.68
C SER A 762 -10.60 -25.98 23.28
N ASP A 763 -10.84 -26.90 22.34
CA ASP A 763 -12.16 -27.35 21.91
C ASP A 763 -12.70 -28.54 22.74
N GLY A 764 -11.98 -28.97 23.78
CA GLY A 764 -12.33 -30.12 24.60
C GLY A 764 -11.96 -31.46 23.98
N THR A 765 -11.16 -31.50 22.91
CA THR A 765 -10.70 -32.75 22.30
C THR A 765 -9.48 -33.29 23.04
N LEU A 766 -9.48 -34.58 23.38
CA LEU A 766 -8.37 -35.27 24.01
C LEU A 766 -7.32 -35.68 22.98
N VAL A 767 -6.04 -35.51 23.31
CA VAL A 767 -4.93 -36.11 22.54
C VAL A 767 -4.50 -37.39 23.24
N LEU A 768 -4.58 -38.53 22.54
CA LEU A 768 -4.27 -39.85 23.11
C LEU A 768 -2.87 -40.32 22.73
N ALA A 769 -2.17 -40.95 23.67
CA ALA A 769 -0.96 -41.71 23.39
C ALA A 769 -1.32 -43.13 22.92
N ASP A 770 -0.75 -43.60 21.80
CA ASP A 770 -0.86 -44.99 21.34
C ASP A 770 0.52 -45.65 21.21
N PRO A 771 1.20 -45.93 22.34
CA PRO A 771 2.51 -46.56 22.31
C PRO A 771 2.46 -47.98 21.72
N SER A 772 1.33 -48.68 21.86
CA SER A 772 1.11 -50.05 21.40
C SER A 772 0.76 -50.15 19.91
N LYS A 773 0.54 -49.02 19.21
CA LYS A 773 0.11 -48.95 17.79
C LYS A 773 -1.16 -49.77 17.51
N THR A 774 -2.16 -49.63 18.37
CA THR A 774 -3.42 -50.41 18.34
C THR A 774 -4.62 -49.59 17.86
N LEU A 775 -4.54 -48.25 17.87
CA LEU A 775 -5.60 -47.37 17.40
C LEU A 775 -5.75 -47.43 15.86
N PRO A 776 -6.96 -47.19 15.33
CA PRO A 776 -7.21 -47.26 13.90
C PRO A 776 -6.47 -46.15 13.17
N THR A 777 -6.03 -46.42 11.94
CA THR A 777 -5.25 -45.49 11.12
C THR A 777 -6.09 -44.49 10.31
N SER A 778 -7.43 -44.56 10.45
CA SER A 778 -8.40 -43.68 9.80
C SER A 778 -9.44 -43.18 10.79
N ASN A 779 -10.04 -42.02 10.50
CA ASN A 779 -11.10 -41.44 11.31
C ASN A 779 -12.24 -42.45 11.54
N THR A 780 -12.63 -42.61 12.80
CA THR A 780 -13.63 -43.60 13.23
C THR A 780 -14.57 -42.98 14.26
N SER A 781 -15.87 -43.12 14.07
CA SER A 781 -16.90 -42.61 14.99
C SER A 781 -17.78 -43.74 15.55
N GLY A 782 -18.51 -43.46 16.64
CA GLY A 782 -19.35 -44.46 17.33
C GLY A 782 -18.55 -45.42 18.20
N ILE A 783 -17.42 -44.95 18.74
CA ILE A 783 -16.51 -45.72 19.58
C ILE A 783 -17.08 -45.79 21.00
N THR A 784 -17.14 -47.00 21.55
CA THR A 784 -17.44 -47.20 22.98
C THR A 784 -16.17 -47.01 23.79
N TYR A 785 -16.24 -46.21 24.85
CA TYR A 785 -15.09 -45.89 25.70
C TYR A 785 -15.49 -45.76 27.17
N THR A 786 -14.50 -45.88 28.05
CA THR A 786 -14.61 -45.53 29.48
C THR A 786 -13.43 -44.67 29.89
N LEU A 787 -13.69 -43.48 30.43
CA LEU A 787 -12.69 -42.57 31.01
C LEU A 787 -12.42 -42.98 32.46
N LYS A 788 -11.14 -43.12 32.82
CA LYS A 788 -10.71 -43.48 34.18
C LYS A 788 -9.70 -42.48 34.74
N ASP A 789 -9.79 -42.26 36.05
CA ASP A 789 -8.79 -41.49 36.80
C ASP A 789 -7.53 -42.30 37.12
N ASP A 790 -6.57 -41.65 37.79
CA ASP A 790 -5.29 -42.23 38.25
C ASP A 790 -5.43 -43.41 39.22
N SER A 791 -6.60 -43.56 39.84
CA SER A 791 -6.95 -44.64 40.76
C SER A 791 -7.78 -45.74 40.08
N ALA A 792 -7.90 -45.67 38.75
CA ALA A 792 -8.70 -46.55 37.90
C ALA A 792 -10.22 -46.52 38.18
N ASN A 793 -10.73 -45.47 38.82
CA ASN A 793 -12.16 -45.25 38.96
C ASN A 793 -12.74 -44.79 37.62
N ILE A 794 -13.91 -45.31 37.26
CA ILE A 794 -14.62 -44.89 36.05
C ILE A 794 -15.29 -43.55 36.32
N ILE A 795 -14.83 -42.51 35.63
CA ILE A 795 -15.39 -41.16 35.69
C ILE A 795 -16.57 -41.04 34.73
N ASN A 796 -16.41 -41.57 33.51
CA ASN A 796 -17.48 -41.56 32.51
C ASN A 796 -17.37 -42.75 31.54
N SER A 797 -18.47 -43.07 30.85
CA SER A 797 -18.52 -44.04 29.77
C SER A 797 -19.50 -43.59 28.69
N GLY A 798 -19.10 -43.69 27.42
CA GLY A 798 -19.92 -43.28 26.28
C GLY A 798 -19.85 -44.27 25.12
N SER A 799 -20.81 -44.19 24.21
CA SER A 799 -20.85 -44.98 22.97
C SER A 799 -20.79 -44.13 21.69
N THR A 800 -20.64 -42.81 21.84
CA THR A 800 -20.64 -41.81 20.75
C THR A 800 -19.25 -41.22 20.47
N GLY A 801 -18.20 -41.81 21.04
CA GLY A 801 -16.82 -41.34 20.86
C GLY A 801 -16.41 -41.31 19.40
N SER A 802 -15.61 -40.30 19.05
CA SER A 802 -15.07 -40.06 17.71
C SER A 802 -13.57 -39.88 17.79
N LEU A 803 -12.83 -40.69 17.03
CA LEU A 803 -11.39 -40.60 16.89
C LEU A 803 -11.04 -40.01 15.53
N THR A 804 -10.40 -38.85 15.54
CA THR A 804 -9.80 -38.21 14.37
C THR A 804 -8.31 -38.50 14.35
N VAL A 805 -7.82 -38.99 13.22
CA VAL A 805 -6.44 -39.46 13.04
C VAL A 805 -5.74 -38.56 12.04
N SER A 806 -4.76 -37.80 12.52
CA SER A 806 -3.87 -37.02 11.67
C SER A 806 -2.59 -37.79 11.42
N ARG A 807 -2.46 -38.34 10.20
CA ARG A 807 -1.26 -39.06 9.77
C ARG A 807 -0.05 -38.11 9.76
N ARG A 808 0.99 -38.44 10.53
CA ARG A 808 2.25 -37.68 10.53
C ARG A 808 3.45 -38.61 10.74
N GLY A 809 4.61 -38.18 10.28
CA GLY A 809 5.89 -38.83 10.51
C GLY A 809 6.77 -37.95 11.37
N ARG A 810 7.54 -38.54 12.28
CA ARG A 810 8.55 -37.84 13.08
C ARG A 810 9.92 -38.10 12.49
N VAL A 811 10.54 -37.06 11.95
CA VAL A 811 11.85 -37.11 11.30
C VAL A 811 12.93 -36.75 12.32
N ASP A 812 13.98 -37.55 12.37
CA ASP A 812 15.18 -37.33 13.19
C ASP A 812 16.39 -37.08 12.29
N LEU A 813 16.94 -35.87 12.40
CA LEU A 813 18.11 -35.41 11.68
C LEU A 813 19.43 -35.67 12.42
N GLY A 814 19.43 -36.22 13.64
CA GLY A 814 20.63 -36.30 14.47
C GLY A 814 21.32 -34.94 14.65
N SER A 815 22.65 -34.89 14.60
CA SER A 815 23.43 -33.68 14.89
C SER A 815 24.02 -32.95 13.67
N SER A 816 23.86 -33.49 12.45
CA SER A 816 24.46 -32.89 11.25
C SER A 816 23.66 -33.11 9.97
N VAL A 817 23.66 -32.11 9.10
CA VAL A 817 23.05 -32.13 7.76
C VAL A 817 24.04 -31.62 6.72
N SER A 818 23.78 -31.87 5.44
CA SER A 818 24.50 -31.26 4.32
C SER A 818 23.80 -29.97 3.93
N ILE A 819 24.52 -28.85 3.91
CA ILE A 819 24.05 -27.56 3.39
C ILE A 819 25.01 -27.18 2.27
N ARG A 820 24.50 -27.02 1.05
CA ARG A 820 25.30 -26.71 -0.15
C ARG A 820 26.52 -27.62 -0.33
N GLY A 821 26.30 -28.93 -0.16
CA GLY A 821 27.35 -29.95 -0.25
C GLY A 821 28.35 -30.00 0.93
N SER A 822 28.23 -29.10 1.91
CA SER A 822 29.08 -29.07 3.10
C SER A 822 28.35 -29.66 4.30
N THR A 823 28.99 -30.58 5.02
CA THR A 823 28.41 -31.12 6.27
C THR A 823 28.50 -30.08 7.38
N VAL A 824 27.36 -29.68 7.92
CA VAL A 824 27.21 -28.70 8.99
C VAL A 824 26.60 -29.39 10.21
N THR A 825 27.24 -29.21 11.36
CA THR A 825 26.70 -29.56 12.69
C THR A 825 25.83 -28.41 13.17
N PHE A 826 24.63 -28.71 13.67
CA PHE A 826 23.67 -27.72 14.17
C PHE A 826 23.30 -28.03 15.62
N SER A 827 22.95 -26.99 16.37
CA SER A 827 22.54 -27.10 17.78
C SER A 827 21.04 -27.34 17.93
N ASN A 828 20.23 -26.76 17.03
CA ASN A 828 18.78 -26.86 17.05
C ASN A 828 18.23 -26.95 15.63
N THR A 829 17.20 -27.78 15.43
CA THR A 829 16.47 -27.84 14.16
C THR A 829 15.71 -26.57 13.84
N GLU A 830 15.41 -25.75 14.85
CA GLU A 830 14.82 -24.41 14.67
C GLU A 830 15.64 -23.54 13.72
N ASP A 831 16.98 -23.61 13.77
CA ASP A 831 17.88 -22.82 12.92
C ASP A 831 17.61 -23.02 11.40
N PHE A 832 17.02 -24.15 11.00
CA PHE A 832 16.63 -24.41 9.61
C PHE A 832 15.24 -23.89 9.24
N PHE A 833 14.38 -23.74 10.23
CA PHE A 833 12.99 -23.35 10.10
C PHE A 833 12.71 -21.95 10.63
N ASP A 834 13.71 -21.18 11.10
CA ASP A 834 13.57 -19.84 11.72
C ASP A 834 12.77 -18.80 10.91
N SER A 835 12.56 -19.01 9.61
CA SER A 835 11.60 -18.23 8.83
C SER A 835 10.12 -18.59 9.06
N TYR A 836 9.83 -19.53 9.98
CA TYR A 836 8.48 -20.00 10.33
C TYR A 836 7.61 -18.87 10.89
N HIS A 837 8.21 -17.88 11.56
CA HIS A 837 7.47 -16.73 12.11
C HIS A 837 7.13 -15.65 11.08
N GLU A 838 7.84 -15.55 9.95
CA GLU A 838 7.61 -14.50 8.94
C GLU A 838 6.83 -14.99 7.70
N TYR A 839 6.92 -16.27 7.30
CA TYR A 839 6.37 -16.75 6.02
C TYR A 839 5.45 -17.98 6.08
N GLY A 840 5.04 -18.44 7.26
CA GLY A 840 4.11 -19.57 7.40
C GLY A 840 4.64 -20.91 6.84
N GLN A 841 3.78 -21.93 6.76
CA GLN A 841 4.09 -23.35 6.49
C GLN A 841 4.64 -23.67 5.07
N ASN A 842 5.75 -23.06 4.67
CA ASN A 842 6.35 -23.21 3.34
C ASN A 842 7.51 -24.20 3.26
N HIS A 843 7.76 -24.99 4.30
CA HIS A 843 8.82 -25.99 4.29
C HIS A 843 8.30 -27.40 3.97
N TYR A 844 9.02 -28.12 3.11
CA TYR A 844 8.68 -29.47 2.65
C TYR A 844 9.88 -30.40 2.78
N VAL A 845 9.63 -31.66 3.09
CA VAL A 845 10.65 -32.72 3.09
C VAL A 845 10.37 -33.70 1.96
N LYS A 846 11.30 -33.85 1.03
CA LYS A 846 11.24 -34.87 -0.02
C LYS A 846 11.84 -36.17 0.48
N TYR A 847 11.05 -37.23 0.44
CA TYR A 847 11.45 -38.60 0.75
C TYR A 847 10.78 -39.57 -0.22
N GLY A 848 11.55 -40.47 -0.83
CA GLY A 848 11.01 -41.47 -1.76
C GLY A 848 10.26 -40.87 -2.96
N GLY A 849 10.67 -39.68 -3.42
CA GLY A 849 10.01 -38.93 -4.50
C GLY A 849 8.74 -38.18 -4.08
N THR A 850 8.28 -38.33 -2.84
CA THR A 850 7.10 -37.62 -2.31
C THR A 850 7.53 -36.45 -1.43
N GLN A 851 6.90 -35.29 -1.59
CA GLN A 851 7.15 -34.11 -0.75
C GLN A 851 6.10 -34.00 0.35
N TYR A 852 6.53 -34.05 1.61
CA TYR A 852 5.67 -33.96 2.80
C TYR A 852 5.80 -32.57 3.42
N ALA A 853 4.68 -31.93 3.78
CA ALA A 853 4.73 -30.61 4.40
C ALA A 853 5.17 -30.71 5.87
N PHE A 854 6.02 -29.78 6.29
CA PHE A 854 6.41 -29.61 7.68
C PHE A 854 5.18 -29.33 8.56
N ASN A 855 5.10 -29.99 9.72
CA ASN A 855 3.93 -30.00 10.61
C ASN A 855 4.27 -29.60 12.07
N GLY A 856 5.42 -28.97 12.30
CA GLY A 856 5.86 -28.49 13.60
C GLY A 856 7.06 -29.23 14.19
N LEU A 857 7.60 -28.69 15.28
CA LEU A 857 8.76 -29.24 16.00
C LEU A 857 8.32 -30.23 17.07
N VAL A 858 9.21 -31.14 17.44
CA VAL A 858 8.98 -32.06 18.56
C VAL A 858 9.36 -31.35 19.86
N PRO A 859 8.44 -31.23 20.84
CA PRO A 859 8.77 -30.67 22.16
C PRO A 859 9.98 -31.36 22.78
N ASP A 860 10.86 -30.60 23.43
CA ASP A 860 12.06 -31.09 24.13
C ASP A 860 13.11 -31.80 23.26
N SER A 861 13.01 -31.67 21.93
CA SER A 861 14.00 -32.21 20.99
C SER A 861 14.59 -31.14 20.10
N THR A 862 15.92 -31.09 20.02
CA THR A 862 16.65 -30.16 19.16
C THR A 862 17.01 -30.74 17.78
N SER A 863 16.61 -31.98 17.51
CA SER A 863 16.99 -32.73 16.30
C SER A 863 15.81 -33.31 15.51
N GLN A 864 14.59 -33.12 16.01
CA GLN A 864 13.41 -33.82 15.50
C GLN A 864 12.25 -32.87 15.19
N PHE A 865 11.50 -33.22 14.14
CA PHE A 865 10.33 -32.47 13.72
C PHE A 865 9.28 -33.38 13.06
N TYR A 866 8.06 -32.88 12.88
CA TYR A 866 6.95 -33.60 12.28
C TYR A 866 6.74 -33.24 10.81
N ILE A 867 6.39 -34.24 10.00
CA ILE A 867 5.91 -34.10 8.63
C ILE A 867 4.48 -34.63 8.51
N SER A 868 3.63 -33.95 7.76
CA SER A 868 2.22 -34.34 7.57
C SER A 868 2.04 -35.38 6.47
N GLY A 869 1.03 -36.24 6.60
CA GLY A 869 0.60 -37.19 5.56
C GLY A 869 1.49 -38.42 5.37
N TYR A 870 2.52 -38.61 6.19
CA TYR A 870 3.41 -39.78 6.10
C TYR A 870 2.69 -41.08 6.51
N THR A 871 2.85 -42.13 5.70
CA THR A 871 2.21 -43.45 5.89
C THR A 871 3.19 -44.62 5.65
N GLY A 872 4.49 -44.32 5.54
CA GLY A 872 5.51 -45.29 5.13
C GLY A 872 5.96 -46.29 6.20
N GLY A 873 5.53 -46.12 7.46
CA GLY A 873 6.03 -46.91 8.59
C GLY A 873 7.40 -46.43 9.09
N ASP A 874 8.00 -47.14 10.06
CA ASP A 874 9.28 -46.73 10.63
C ASP A 874 10.45 -47.04 9.67
N VAL A 875 11.24 -46.03 9.32
CA VAL A 875 12.46 -46.13 8.50
C VAL A 875 13.65 -45.65 9.33
N VAL A 876 14.44 -46.59 9.85
CA VAL A 876 15.56 -46.30 10.76
C VAL A 876 16.88 -46.16 10.00
N GLY A 877 17.56 -45.02 10.15
CA GLY A 877 18.95 -44.78 9.75
C GLY A 877 19.27 -44.90 8.26
N SER A 878 18.27 -44.88 7.38
CA SER A 878 18.42 -45.14 5.94
C SER A 878 17.57 -44.22 5.06
N ALA A 879 16.84 -43.26 5.64
CA ALA A 879 16.03 -42.34 4.86
C ALA A 879 16.91 -41.22 4.27
N SER A 880 17.05 -41.19 2.95
CA SER A 880 17.62 -40.02 2.26
C SER A 880 16.54 -38.97 2.11
N ILE A 881 16.77 -37.78 2.67
CA ILE A 881 15.80 -36.69 2.70
C ILE A 881 16.43 -35.38 2.23
N GLU A 882 15.60 -34.55 1.60
CA GLU A 882 15.92 -33.18 1.18
C GLU A 882 14.87 -32.24 1.79
N ILE A 883 15.34 -31.13 2.35
CA ILE A 883 14.51 -30.12 3.01
C ILE A 883 14.46 -28.90 2.09
N TYR A 884 13.24 -28.54 1.72
CA TYR A 884 12.95 -27.51 0.75
C TYR A 884 12.17 -26.36 1.37
N GLN A 885 12.49 -25.16 0.93
CA GLN A 885 11.69 -23.95 1.12
C GLN A 885 10.93 -23.66 -0.16
N ARG A 886 9.61 -23.77 -0.13
CA ARG A 886 8.72 -23.47 -1.26
C ARG A 886 8.58 -21.97 -1.42
N LEU A 887 9.00 -21.44 -2.57
CA LEU A 887 8.83 -20.03 -2.92
C LEU A 887 7.51 -19.79 -3.64
N VAL A 888 7.11 -20.72 -4.52
CA VAL A 888 5.86 -20.65 -5.28
C VAL A 888 5.17 -21.99 -5.21
N ASN A 889 3.88 -22.00 -4.85
CA ASN A 889 3.09 -23.22 -4.76
C ASN A 889 1.89 -23.19 -5.72
N ASN A 890 1.84 -24.17 -6.64
CA ASN A 890 0.74 -24.42 -7.56
C ASN A 890 0.28 -23.20 -8.40
N LYS A 891 1.22 -22.42 -8.94
CA LYS A 891 0.91 -21.30 -9.85
C LYS A 891 0.93 -21.73 -11.30
N LYS A 892 0.31 -20.93 -12.18
CA LYS A 892 0.28 -21.17 -13.63
C LYS A 892 1.51 -20.58 -14.30
N GLY A 893 2.13 -21.35 -15.20
CA GLY A 893 3.26 -20.92 -15.99
C GLY A 893 3.22 -21.46 -17.41
N TYR A 894 4.04 -20.86 -18.26
CA TYR A 894 4.21 -21.19 -19.68
C TYR A 894 5.70 -21.26 -19.96
N PHE A 895 6.12 -22.19 -20.80
CA PHE A 895 7.47 -22.12 -21.37
C PHE A 895 7.46 -21.32 -22.66
N HIS A 896 8.49 -20.50 -22.86
CA HIS A 896 8.69 -19.68 -24.06
C HIS A 896 10.15 -19.71 -24.47
N TYR A 897 10.44 -19.48 -25.75
CA TYR A 897 11.81 -19.36 -26.24
C TYR A 897 12.27 -17.90 -26.24
N THR A 898 13.53 -17.65 -25.90
CA THR A 898 14.13 -16.30 -25.99
C THR A 898 15.58 -16.32 -26.46
N GLY A 899 16.03 -15.16 -26.93
CA GLY A 899 17.41 -14.94 -27.40
C GLY A 899 17.62 -15.49 -28.80
N LEU A 900 17.16 -14.74 -29.81
CA LEU A 900 17.30 -15.14 -31.21
C LEU A 900 18.75 -14.98 -31.67
N LYS A 901 19.35 -16.09 -32.13
CA LYS A 901 20.72 -16.12 -32.64
C LYS A 901 20.78 -16.89 -33.94
N ILE A 902 21.54 -16.41 -34.93
CA ILE A 902 21.86 -17.18 -36.13
C ILE A 902 23.37 -17.42 -36.21
N VAL A 903 23.74 -18.63 -36.58
CA VAL A 903 25.13 -19.00 -36.87
C VAL A 903 25.23 -19.29 -38.35
N THR A 904 26.06 -18.49 -39.01
CA THR A 904 26.26 -18.51 -40.45
C THR A 904 27.53 -19.31 -40.79
N SER A 905 27.69 -19.72 -42.05
CA SER A 905 28.89 -20.47 -42.47
C SER A 905 30.10 -19.59 -42.80
N VAL A 906 29.91 -18.25 -42.80
CA VAL A 906 30.93 -17.26 -43.17
C VAL A 906 30.92 -16.13 -42.16
N ASP A 907 32.06 -15.51 -41.95
CA ASP A 907 32.18 -14.35 -41.06
C ASP A 907 31.60 -13.10 -41.75
N HIS A 908 30.41 -12.68 -41.34
CA HIS A 908 29.75 -11.50 -41.90
C HIS A 908 30.22 -10.20 -41.27
N GLU A 909 30.78 -10.24 -40.06
CA GLU A 909 31.36 -9.06 -39.44
C GLU A 909 32.56 -8.56 -40.25
N VAL A 910 33.47 -9.47 -40.60
CA VAL A 910 34.61 -9.18 -41.49
C VAL A 910 34.13 -8.98 -42.93
N GLY A 911 33.27 -9.87 -43.41
CA GLY A 911 32.84 -9.89 -44.81
C GLY A 911 32.10 -8.61 -45.25
N LEU A 912 31.29 -8.03 -44.37
CA LEU A 912 30.52 -6.81 -44.63
C LEU A 912 31.20 -5.53 -44.14
N GLN A 913 32.33 -5.69 -43.44
CA GLN A 913 33.09 -4.64 -42.79
C GLN A 913 32.31 -3.89 -41.72
N ILE A 914 31.74 -4.61 -40.75
CA ILE A 914 30.97 -3.99 -39.68
C ILE A 914 31.92 -3.41 -38.62
N ASN A 915 31.87 -2.10 -38.40
CA ASN A 915 32.86 -1.35 -37.62
C ASN A 915 32.55 -1.25 -36.11
N ASN A 916 31.35 -1.63 -35.67
CA ASN A 916 30.93 -1.61 -34.24
C ASN A 916 30.38 -2.97 -33.77
N GLY A 917 30.88 -4.06 -34.37
CA GLY A 917 30.73 -5.42 -33.86
C GLY A 917 31.76 -5.75 -32.78
N ASP A 918 31.71 -6.96 -32.23
CA ASP A 918 32.55 -7.38 -31.11
C ASP A 918 34.04 -7.54 -31.46
N ASN A 919 34.37 -7.77 -32.74
CA ASN A 919 35.74 -7.89 -33.23
C ASN A 919 36.30 -6.58 -33.81
N ALA A 920 35.57 -5.47 -33.71
CA ALA A 920 35.92 -4.17 -34.30
C ALA A 920 37.36 -3.71 -33.98
N ASP A 921 37.79 -3.85 -32.72
CA ASP A 921 39.11 -3.41 -32.23
C ASP A 921 40.28 -4.24 -32.76
N SER A 922 40.02 -5.45 -33.29
CA SER A 922 41.07 -6.36 -33.78
C SER A 922 41.26 -6.33 -35.30
N LEU A 923 40.25 -5.85 -36.04
CA LEU A 923 40.15 -5.98 -37.50
C LEU A 923 40.35 -4.66 -38.26
N TYR A 924 40.09 -3.51 -37.64
CA TYR A 924 40.25 -2.19 -38.27
C TYR A 924 41.23 -1.31 -37.48
N PRO A 925 42.05 -0.47 -38.16
CA PRO A 925 42.87 0.51 -37.44
C PRO A 925 41.94 1.36 -36.57
N ALA A 926 42.39 1.76 -35.38
CA ALA A 926 41.57 2.56 -34.45
C ALA A 926 41.13 3.94 -35.00
N VAL A 927 41.47 4.28 -36.25
CA VAL A 927 41.25 5.57 -36.91
C VAL A 927 40.97 5.39 -38.42
N ASP A 928 40.19 6.31 -39.00
CA ASP A 928 39.91 6.38 -40.44
C ASP A 928 41.13 6.86 -41.26
N SER A 929 40.96 6.95 -42.58
CA SER A 929 42.00 7.48 -43.50
C SER A 929 42.39 8.94 -43.26
N GLY A 930 41.64 9.67 -42.41
CA GLY A 930 41.90 11.03 -41.96
C GLY A 930 42.53 11.12 -40.55
N GLY A 931 42.71 9.99 -39.85
CA GLY A 931 43.29 9.94 -38.50
C GLY A 931 42.28 10.12 -37.36
N SER A 932 40.98 10.15 -37.62
CA SER A 932 39.93 10.25 -36.60
C SER A 932 39.50 8.86 -36.11
N PRO A 933 39.41 8.63 -34.78
CA PRO A 933 38.94 7.37 -34.25
C PRO A 933 37.55 6.98 -34.76
N TYR A 934 37.35 5.72 -35.14
CA TYR A 934 36.03 5.25 -35.57
C TYR A 934 34.97 5.44 -34.46
N THR A 935 35.37 5.41 -33.18
CA THR A 935 34.52 5.74 -32.03
C THR A 935 34.10 7.22 -31.92
N LEU A 936 34.73 8.11 -32.68
CA LEU A 936 34.39 9.55 -32.77
C LEU A 936 33.66 9.91 -34.09
N GLN A 937 33.45 8.95 -35.00
CA GLN A 937 32.62 9.17 -36.17
C GLN A 937 31.14 9.10 -35.77
N LEU A 938 30.46 10.25 -35.82
CA LEU A 938 29.05 10.37 -35.46
C LEU A 938 28.12 9.48 -36.32
N GLU A 939 28.49 9.18 -37.58
CA GLU A 939 27.67 8.41 -38.52
C GLU A 939 28.56 7.58 -39.47
N ASN A 940 28.27 6.29 -39.62
CA ASN A 940 29.00 5.39 -40.52
C ASN A 940 28.06 4.31 -41.11
N ASP A 941 27.97 4.22 -42.45
CA ASP A 941 27.16 3.22 -43.17
C ASP A 941 27.62 1.76 -42.95
N LYS A 942 28.73 1.59 -42.24
CA LYS A 942 29.32 0.32 -41.83
C LYS A 942 29.05 -0.05 -40.37
N TYR A 943 28.21 0.70 -39.66
CA TYR A 943 27.71 0.25 -38.36
C TYR A 943 26.61 -0.80 -38.51
N LYS A 944 26.49 -1.71 -37.53
CA LYS A 944 25.54 -2.82 -37.51
C LYS A 944 24.09 -2.35 -37.62
N GLU A 945 23.77 -1.15 -37.14
CA GLU A 945 22.46 -0.49 -37.22
C GLU A 945 22.04 -0.15 -38.66
N SER A 946 22.99 -0.15 -39.61
CA SER A 946 22.74 0.03 -41.04
C SER A 946 22.43 -1.26 -41.77
N PHE A 947 22.45 -2.40 -41.07
CA PHE A 947 22.14 -3.72 -41.62
C PHE A 947 20.88 -4.31 -40.96
N LEU A 948 20.01 -4.90 -41.78
CA LEU A 948 18.89 -5.73 -41.31
C LEU A 948 19.04 -7.15 -41.86
N VAL A 949 18.61 -8.12 -41.07
CA VAL A 949 18.54 -9.52 -41.48
C VAL A 949 17.09 -9.85 -41.80
N LEU A 950 16.83 -10.26 -43.04
CA LEU A 950 15.51 -10.69 -43.48
C LEU A 950 15.45 -12.22 -43.44
N ILE A 951 14.49 -12.77 -42.69
CA ILE A 951 14.28 -14.22 -42.58
C ILE A 951 12.82 -14.50 -42.94
N GLY A 952 12.60 -15.14 -44.09
CA GLY A 952 11.25 -15.29 -44.65
C GLY A 952 10.66 -13.94 -45.03
N THR A 953 9.65 -13.48 -44.31
CA THR A 953 9.00 -12.17 -44.51
C THR A 953 9.38 -11.14 -43.45
N ASP A 954 10.10 -11.55 -42.41
CA ASP A 954 10.25 -10.76 -41.18
C ASP A 954 11.65 -10.15 -41.09
N TYR A 955 11.69 -8.89 -40.65
CA TYR A 955 12.92 -8.11 -40.52
C TYR A 955 13.43 -8.15 -39.08
N TYR A 956 14.74 -8.40 -38.95
CA TYR A 956 15.46 -8.45 -37.69
C TYR A 956 16.59 -7.42 -37.69
N ALA A 957 16.71 -6.67 -36.59
CA ALA A 957 17.86 -5.82 -36.34
C ALA A 957 19.01 -6.66 -35.75
N ILE A 958 20.25 -6.31 -36.08
CA ILE A 958 21.43 -6.92 -35.48
C ILE A 958 21.69 -6.25 -34.14
N SER A 959 21.41 -6.97 -33.04
CA SER A 959 21.71 -6.47 -31.69
C SER A 959 23.22 -6.57 -31.38
N ARG A 960 23.81 -7.70 -31.78
CA ARG A 960 25.22 -8.04 -31.58
C ARG A 960 25.69 -8.91 -32.73
N ILE A 961 26.97 -8.78 -33.10
CA ILE A 961 27.62 -9.63 -34.10
C ILE A 961 29.05 -9.92 -33.66
N ASP A 962 29.42 -11.20 -33.75
CA ASP A 962 30.77 -11.72 -33.46
C ASP A 962 31.11 -12.79 -34.51
N GLY A 963 31.81 -12.34 -35.54
CA GLY A 963 32.25 -13.13 -36.68
C GLY A 963 31.07 -13.74 -37.46
N ALA A 964 30.89 -15.06 -37.29
CA ALA A 964 29.81 -15.83 -37.92
C ALA A 964 28.51 -15.88 -37.09
N ASN A 965 28.55 -15.42 -35.83
CA ASN A 965 27.40 -15.39 -34.93
C ASN A 965 26.72 -14.02 -35.00
N ILE A 966 25.40 -14.00 -35.23
CA ILE A 966 24.60 -12.78 -35.30
C ILE A 966 23.42 -12.93 -34.34
N TRP A 967 23.30 -12.04 -33.36
CA TRP A 967 22.18 -11.98 -32.44
C TRP A 967 21.14 -10.99 -32.97
N LEU A 968 19.89 -11.43 -32.99
CA LEU A 968 18.80 -10.74 -33.65
C LEU A 968 17.85 -10.13 -32.62
N SER A 969 17.34 -8.95 -32.94
CA SER A 969 16.23 -8.30 -32.23
C SER A 969 15.08 -8.10 -33.22
N GLY A 970 13.91 -8.65 -32.92
CA GLY A 970 12.76 -8.66 -33.83
C GLY A 970 11.65 -9.59 -33.35
N PRO A 971 10.68 -9.92 -34.22
CA PRO A 971 9.56 -10.78 -33.87
C PRO A 971 10.02 -12.18 -33.44
N ASP A 972 9.52 -12.65 -32.29
CA ASP A 972 9.86 -13.97 -31.74
C ASP A 972 9.60 -15.09 -32.76
N LYS A 973 10.53 -16.05 -32.82
CA LYS A 973 10.42 -17.26 -33.63
C LYS A 973 10.68 -18.49 -32.78
N GLU A 974 9.90 -19.53 -33.03
CA GLU A 974 10.02 -20.83 -32.37
C GLU A 974 11.13 -21.69 -33.00
N TRP A 975 12.37 -21.17 -33.02
CA TRP A 975 13.53 -21.98 -33.39
C TRP A 975 13.95 -22.88 -32.24
N LEU A 976 14.52 -24.04 -32.56
CA LEU A 976 14.98 -25.00 -31.57
C LEU A 976 16.27 -24.49 -30.91
N THR A 977 16.48 -24.79 -29.63
CA THR A 977 17.77 -24.50 -28.97
C THR A 977 18.90 -25.35 -29.55
N THR A 978 18.57 -26.49 -30.17
CA THR A 978 19.53 -27.35 -30.91
C THR A 978 19.81 -26.86 -32.33
N GLY A 979 19.08 -25.86 -32.81
CA GLY A 979 19.25 -25.27 -34.13
C GLY A 979 18.16 -25.66 -35.14
N THR A 980 17.71 -24.67 -35.90
CA THR A 980 16.76 -24.78 -37.01
C THR A 980 17.42 -24.23 -38.27
N ALA A 981 17.42 -25.00 -39.37
CA ALA A 981 17.98 -24.52 -40.64
C ALA A 981 17.08 -23.43 -41.24
N ILE A 982 17.66 -22.29 -41.60
CA ILE A 982 16.96 -21.16 -42.22
C ILE A 982 17.70 -20.61 -43.43
N SER A 983 16.96 -19.94 -44.30
CA SER A 983 17.51 -19.03 -45.31
C SER A 983 17.34 -17.59 -44.86
N TYR A 984 18.36 -16.76 -45.08
CA TYR A 984 18.32 -15.35 -44.70
C TYR A 984 18.97 -14.48 -45.78
N ASP A 985 18.54 -13.21 -45.82
CA ASP A 985 19.20 -12.15 -46.58
C ASP A 985 19.73 -11.10 -45.60
N ILE A 986 20.84 -10.45 -45.93
CA ILE A 986 21.31 -9.26 -45.21
C ILE A 986 21.16 -8.06 -46.13
N LEU A 987 20.38 -7.09 -45.67
CA LEU A 987 20.07 -5.86 -46.37
C LEU A 987 20.90 -4.73 -45.75
N GLN A 988 21.68 -4.03 -46.56
CA GLN A 988 22.40 -2.84 -46.16
C GLN A 988 21.64 -1.60 -46.65
N TYR A 989 21.38 -0.67 -45.74
CA TYR A 989 20.70 0.59 -46.04
C TYR A 989 21.70 1.73 -46.09
N ILE A 990 22.11 2.10 -47.30
CA ILE A 990 23.03 3.21 -47.57
C ILE A 990 22.21 4.49 -47.69
N LYS A 991 22.55 5.53 -46.92
CA LYS A 991 21.84 6.81 -46.97
C LYS A 991 22.08 7.51 -48.33
N GLN A 992 21.09 8.25 -48.82
CA GLN A 992 21.23 9.13 -49.98
C GLN A 992 20.93 10.57 -49.60
N ASP A 993 21.59 11.50 -50.30
CA ASP A 993 21.21 12.90 -50.31
C ASP A 993 19.83 13.02 -50.98
N PHE A 994 18.92 13.79 -50.37
CA PHE A 994 17.55 13.94 -50.85
C PHE A 994 17.20 15.43 -50.97
N SER A 995 16.58 15.82 -52.08
CA SER A 995 16.20 17.21 -52.37
C SER A 995 14.69 17.32 -52.42
N VAL A 996 14.12 18.20 -51.61
CA VAL A 996 12.73 18.65 -51.75
C VAL A 996 12.73 19.81 -52.74
N GLU A 997 12.11 19.63 -53.90
CA GLU A 997 11.93 20.72 -54.86
C GLU A 997 10.95 21.77 -54.31
N GLU A 998 11.23 23.04 -54.59
CA GLU A 998 10.38 24.17 -54.26
C GLU A 998 8.99 23.98 -54.88
N ARG A 999 7.93 24.21 -54.10
CA ARG A 999 6.54 24.10 -54.55
C ARG A 999 5.79 25.40 -54.31
N ASP A 1000 5.06 25.83 -55.34
CA ASP A 1000 4.32 27.10 -55.33
C ASP A 1000 3.02 27.07 -54.49
N TYR A 1001 2.46 25.88 -54.17
CA TYR A 1001 1.24 25.82 -53.33
C TYR A 1001 1.01 24.46 -52.62
N PRO A 1002 0.87 24.42 -51.28
CA PRO A 1002 1.20 25.53 -50.37
C PRO A 1002 2.68 25.90 -50.51
N PRO A 1003 3.06 27.19 -50.38
CA PRO A 1003 4.42 27.64 -50.62
C PRO A 1003 5.38 26.92 -49.68
N MET A 1004 6.26 26.10 -50.25
CA MET A 1004 7.28 25.38 -49.51
C MET A 1004 8.64 25.60 -50.19
N PRO A 1005 9.60 26.25 -49.52
CA PRO A 1005 10.93 26.43 -50.06
C PRO A 1005 11.60 25.06 -50.25
N GLY A 1006 12.24 24.88 -51.40
CA GLY A 1006 12.98 23.65 -51.66
C GLY A 1006 14.15 23.50 -50.69
N HIS A 1007 14.40 22.28 -50.21
CA HIS A 1007 15.47 22.02 -49.24
C HIS A 1007 16.26 20.74 -49.60
N ASP A 1008 17.58 20.89 -49.71
CA ASP A 1008 18.51 19.79 -49.93
C ASP A 1008 18.94 19.18 -48.60
N PHE A 1009 18.38 18.04 -48.25
CA PHE A 1009 18.79 17.21 -47.14
C PHE A 1009 20.04 16.41 -47.54
N SER A 1010 21.20 16.93 -47.20
CA SER A 1010 22.49 16.23 -47.40
C SER A 1010 22.71 15.08 -46.41
N PHE A 1011 21.90 14.97 -45.36
CA PHE A 1011 21.93 13.84 -44.41
C PHE A 1011 20.65 13.76 -43.56
N ILE A 1012 20.22 12.53 -43.22
CA ILE A 1012 19.19 12.26 -42.21
C ILE A 1012 19.86 11.54 -41.04
N ASP A 1013 19.86 12.19 -39.87
CA ASP A 1013 20.38 11.67 -38.60
C ASP A 1013 19.47 10.54 -38.08
N ARG A 1014 20.05 9.38 -37.75
CA ARG A 1014 19.29 8.19 -37.30
C ARG A 1014 19.15 8.09 -35.78
N ARG A 1015 19.61 9.09 -35.01
CA ARG A 1015 19.60 9.06 -33.54
C ARG A 1015 18.26 9.42 -32.88
N SER A 1016 17.15 9.48 -33.62
CA SER A 1016 15.85 9.93 -33.09
C SER A 1016 15.86 11.34 -32.49
N GLU A 1017 16.87 12.17 -32.79
CA GLU A 1017 16.78 13.61 -32.53
C GLU A 1017 16.14 14.30 -33.75
N ASP A 1018 15.10 15.08 -33.49
CA ASP A 1018 14.40 15.85 -34.50
C ASP A 1018 15.29 16.94 -35.08
N ILE A 1019 15.88 16.69 -36.25
CA ILE A 1019 16.33 17.75 -37.15
C ILE A 1019 15.12 18.19 -38.00
N THR A 1020 14.30 19.05 -37.44
CA THR A 1020 13.43 19.96 -38.22
C THR A 1020 13.30 21.26 -37.44
N SER A 1021 14.12 22.25 -37.80
CA SER A 1021 13.78 23.65 -37.55
C SER A 1021 12.83 24.09 -38.67
N TYR A 1022 11.57 24.38 -38.34
CA TYR A 1022 10.66 25.08 -39.23
C TYR A 1022 10.69 26.58 -38.94
N THR A 1023 10.75 27.37 -40.01
CA THR A 1023 10.40 28.79 -40.01
C THR A 1023 8.96 28.86 -40.53
N THR A 1024 8.01 29.24 -39.68
CA THR A 1024 6.62 29.46 -40.08
C THR A 1024 6.48 30.84 -40.72
N GLU A 1025 6.23 30.90 -42.02
CA GLU A 1025 5.54 32.05 -42.63
C GLU A 1025 4.04 31.80 -42.56
N THR A 1026 3.31 32.78 -42.02
CA THR A 1026 1.85 32.76 -41.89
C THR A 1026 1.19 32.93 -43.27
N GLU A 1027 0.39 31.95 -43.72
CA GLU A 1027 -0.62 32.18 -44.76
C GLU A 1027 -2.00 32.46 -44.14
N VAL A 1028 -2.65 33.48 -44.72
CA VAL A 1028 -3.96 34.05 -44.34
C VAL A 1028 -5.11 33.08 -44.66
N PRO A 1029 -6.15 32.96 -43.80
CA PRO A 1029 -7.35 32.21 -44.13
C PRO A 1029 -8.17 32.91 -45.22
N ILE A 1030 -8.32 32.28 -46.39
CA ILE A 1030 -9.34 32.64 -47.39
C ILE A 1030 -10.64 31.92 -47.03
N GLU A 1031 -11.54 32.62 -46.34
CA GLU A 1031 -12.97 32.34 -46.43
C GLU A 1031 -13.69 33.43 -47.24
N ALA A 1032 -14.67 32.98 -48.01
CA ALA A 1032 -15.65 33.72 -48.81
C ALA A 1032 -15.26 34.14 -50.24
N LEU A 1033 -15.40 33.21 -51.19
CA LEU A 1033 -15.88 33.52 -52.54
C LEU A 1033 -16.91 32.50 -53.07
N SER A 1034 -18.16 32.93 -52.96
CA SER A 1034 -19.30 32.71 -53.86
C SER A 1034 -19.88 31.31 -54.08
N ALA A 1035 -21.13 31.19 -53.59
CA ALA A 1035 -22.19 30.35 -54.11
C ALA A 1035 -22.37 30.45 -55.64
N SER A 1036 -22.61 29.30 -56.30
CA SER A 1036 -23.47 29.15 -57.49
C SER A 1036 -23.32 27.76 -58.13
N ALA A 1037 -24.28 26.85 -57.94
CA ALA A 1037 -24.98 26.10 -59.01
C ALA A 1037 -25.83 24.95 -58.44
N GLU A 1038 -27.06 24.86 -58.95
CA GLU A 1038 -28.20 24.04 -58.55
C GLU A 1038 -28.19 22.60 -59.13
N GLU A 1039 -28.76 21.65 -58.34
CA GLU A 1039 -29.63 20.48 -58.69
C GLU A 1039 -29.12 19.28 -59.57
N PRO A 1040 -29.80 18.07 -59.56
CA PRO A 1040 -30.41 17.29 -58.44
C PRO A 1040 -30.25 15.72 -58.52
N ALA A 1041 -30.45 15.03 -57.38
CA ALA A 1041 -31.03 13.67 -57.13
C ALA A 1041 -30.40 12.37 -57.76
N PRO A 1042 -30.64 11.13 -57.22
CA PRO A 1042 -31.68 10.70 -56.26
C PRO A 1042 -31.26 9.80 -55.06
N GLU A 1043 -32.22 9.66 -54.16
CA GLU A 1043 -32.32 8.87 -52.91
C GLU A 1043 -32.33 7.34 -53.12
N GLU A 1044 -31.74 6.60 -52.17
CA GLU A 1044 -32.40 5.54 -51.36
C GLU A 1044 -31.39 4.95 -50.35
N GLU A 1045 -31.56 5.26 -49.06
CA GLU A 1045 -31.25 4.46 -47.84
C GLU A 1045 -30.94 5.40 -46.66
N LEU A 1046 -31.98 5.90 -45.99
CA LEU A 1046 -31.81 6.52 -44.67
C LEU A 1046 -33.12 6.47 -43.88
N THR A 1047 -33.39 5.35 -43.22
CA THR A 1047 -34.47 5.27 -42.20
C THR A 1047 -34.15 4.46 -40.95
N GLU A 1048 -32.92 3.95 -40.75
CA GLU A 1048 -32.56 3.27 -39.49
C GLU A 1048 -31.44 3.95 -38.67
N LEU A 1049 -30.76 4.98 -39.19
CA LEU A 1049 -29.71 5.71 -38.46
C LEU A 1049 -30.21 6.91 -37.63
N THR A 1050 -31.45 7.37 -37.87
CA THR A 1050 -32.01 8.55 -37.20
C THR A 1050 -32.60 8.24 -35.82
N ALA A 1051 -32.84 6.96 -35.47
CA ALA A 1051 -33.33 6.56 -34.16
C ALA A 1051 -32.19 6.38 -33.12
N LEU A 1052 -30.99 5.99 -33.56
CA LEU A 1052 -29.82 5.85 -32.67
C LEU A 1052 -29.18 7.21 -32.35
N ALA A 1053 -29.15 8.12 -33.33
CA ALA A 1053 -28.67 9.49 -33.14
C ALA A 1053 -29.58 10.33 -32.23
N ALA A 1054 -30.88 10.02 -32.14
CA ALA A 1054 -31.81 10.68 -31.23
C ALA A 1054 -31.67 10.19 -29.76
N ALA A 1055 -31.24 8.95 -29.53
CA ALA A 1055 -30.97 8.43 -28.20
C ALA A 1055 -29.60 8.91 -27.65
N LEU A 1056 -28.59 9.08 -28.52
CA LEU A 1056 -27.29 9.62 -28.13
C LEU A 1056 -27.32 11.15 -27.88
N ASN A 1057 -28.11 11.90 -28.66
CA ASN A 1057 -28.18 13.36 -28.52
C ASN A 1057 -29.04 13.86 -27.36
N SER A 1058 -29.79 13.00 -26.66
CA SER A 1058 -30.45 13.35 -25.40
C SER A 1058 -29.51 13.30 -24.18
N SER A 1059 -28.27 12.81 -24.32
CA SER A 1059 -27.28 12.76 -23.22
C SER A 1059 -26.31 13.97 -23.21
N LYS A 1060 -26.42 14.89 -24.17
CA LYS A 1060 -25.52 16.06 -24.32
C LYS A 1060 -26.26 17.41 -24.27
N LYS A 1061 -27.24 17.55 -23.38
CA LYS A 1061 -27.64 18.87 -22.87
C LYS A 1061 -27.16 18.99 -21.44
N GLY A 1062 -26.19 19.87 -21.25
CA GLY A 1062 -25.52 20.12 -19.99
C GLY A 1062 -26.47 20.46 -18.85
N GLU A 1063 -26.62 19.51 -17.94
CA GLU A 1063 -26.42 19.81 -16.55
C GLU A 1063 -24.97 19.43 -16.25
N SER A 1064 -24.24 20.37 -15.67
CA SER A 1064 -22.94 20.12 -15.04
C SER A 1064 -23.03 18.83 -14.22
N LEU A 1065 -22.21 17.84 -14.54
CA LEU A 1065 -21.69 16.96 -13.48
C LEU A 1065 -20.76 17.85 -12.65
N GLU A 1066 -21.37 18.74 -11.86
CA GLU A 1066 -20.83 18.98 -10.53
C GLU A 1066 -20.57 17.58 -9.98
N MET A 1067 -19.37 17.35 -9.45
CA MET A 1067 -19.22 16.34 -8.43
C MET A 1067 -20.23 16.71 -7.35
N ILE A 1068 -21.44 16.18 -7.46
CA ILE A 1068 -22.35 16.07 -6.36
C ILE A 1068 -21.64 15.06 -5.46
N ASN A 1069 -20.71 15.57 -4.65
CA ASN A 1069 -20.48 15.06 -3.32
C ASN A 1069 -21.84 15.12 -2.65
N GLN A 1070 -22.66 14.10 -2.91
CA GLN A 1070 -23.86 13.85 -2.15
C GLN A 1070 -23.33 13.42 -0.80
N LYS A 1071 -23.03 14.43 0.03
CA LYS A 1071 -22.75 14.27 1.44
C LYS A 1071 -24.10 13.86 2.04
N GLU A 1072 -24.42 12.57 1.96
CA GLU A 1072 -25.47 12.00 2.79
C GLU A 1072 -24.95 12.06 4.22
N THR A 1073 -25.25 13.16 4.91
CA THR A 1073 -25.04 13.24 6.36
C THR A 1073 -26.09 12.35 7.02
N LYS A 1074 -25.79 11.05 7.12
CA LYS A 1074 -26.56 10.13 7.97
C LYS A 1074 -25.97 10.20 9.38
N THR A 1075 -26.69 10.84 10.28
CA THR A 1075 -26.37 10.80 11.71
C THR A 1075 -26.73 9.42 12.24
N PHE A 1076 -25.74 8.57 12.48
CA PHE A 1076 -25.94 7.31 13.17
C PHE A 1076 -25.71 7.51 14.66
N SER A 1077 -26.71 7.19 15.49
CA SER A 1077 -26.49 6.99 16.92
C SER A 1077 -26.23 5.50 17.12
N ILE A 1078 -24.96 5.14 17.20
CA ILE A 1078 -24.54 3.76 17.50
C ILE A 1078 -24.31 3.70 19.00
N LYS A 1079 -25.18 2.98 19.71
CA LYS A 1079 -24.90 2.53 21.08
C LYS A 1079 -24.04 1.28 20.97
N VAL A 1080 -22.73 1.46 21.09
CA VAL A 1080 -21.81 0.32 21.27
C VAL A 1080 -21.98 -0.14 22.72
N ARG A 1081 -22.52 -1.34 22.88
CA ARG A 1081 -22.62 -2.01 24.19
C ARG A 1081 -21.32 -2.74 24.46
#